data_AF-A0A433QJH2-F1
#
_entry.id   AF-A0A433QJH2-F1
#
_cell.length_a   1.000
_cell.length_b   1.000
_cell.length_c   1.000
_cell.angle_alpha   90.00
_cell.angle_beta   90.00
_cell.angle_gamma   90.00
#
_symmetry.space_group_name_H-M   'P 1'
#
loop_
_entity.id
_entity.type
_entity.pdbx_description
1 polymer ?
#
loop_
_entity_poly.entity_id
_entity_poly.type
_entity_poly.pdbx_seq_one_letter_code
_entity_poly.pdbx_strand_id
1 'polypeptide(L)'
;MSMVPTKETLYVVMDFEGLRSLERTPQEDMFLTLFNAAASNLILYKNNFAIGRDISLMFRSFQNGATMFDPSKELMFTARLAIIIKDVPKRARAGIAAEFESKFNETVRKEADRNFISQLYQGKLSIMPWPLFNEPSFYTTLTILKNNYLDKQEPKFGKARTFLSTIKIIMAKLKTCDWSPLDDSMVRIRASAIRPLIKQVVASGAEAMEPTLEALKNLDTGDIIEDNDNVDILKNLLDSKTSESMGNDQKIMPDSGLILLPDSEAVFSDFTAPLRNFFEDNAQRRFDASNDVDWYKRYSAFAKQIVARRIRRAKKWFSENTSRFPSDHTDIVAADYDLKQEGNRLMEVWSLCGLTCAECNLRCLEQRDHLGEHACFTDHFCKHVCAFTQDHFSSGLVDFSQNLPLCSMPAGHNGTHVCKTLEHVCGERCFLYEKRNCQSTCNKQPDHTDEIHSCASSVHYCGEPCSLRDVEDSKSAFRFSCKNTCIVPCEESHEIHKCENDNACPLRCCLPQCNKRCGSSNHFHAIDNAGDYHISISTNVLRNASRRGFAKRKTNHGSNRKPIPMSTALFLMLSTCKPAGVFRVAWRFPRTSSHMMGLTFIMPPIIINSCLFILLIPIAFRSVFVRQNVRFVSTTVIAIMAIQKWSIRLAM
;
A
#
# COMPACT_ATOMS: atom_id res chain seq x y z
N MET A 1 -17.90 -19.91 27.28
CA MET A 1 -17.80 -18.43 27.29
C MET A 1 -19.21 -17.87 27.14
N SER A 2 -19.55 -16.83 27.90
CA SER A 2 -20.82 -16.10 27.80
C SER A 2 -20.53 -14.61 27.59
N MET A 3 -21.38 -13.92 26.84
CA MET A 3 -21.20 -12.51 26.48
C MET A 3 -22.50 -11.74 26.68
N VAL A 4 -22.41 -10.57 27.31
CA VAL A 4 -23.56 -9.69 27.54
C VAL A 4 -23.21 -8.26 27.11
N PRO A 5 -23.75 -7.77 25.99
CA PRO A 5 -23.57 -6.38 25.59
C PRO A 5 -24.46 -5.47 26.43
N THR A 6 -23.89 -4.36 26.90
CA THR A 6 -24.65 -3.23 27.46
C THR A 6 -24.47 -2.00 26.57
N LYS A 7 -25.06 -0.86 26.94
CA LYS A 7 -24.90 0.40 26.19
C LYS A 7 -23.44 0.86 26.09
N GLU A 8 -22.64 0.60 27.13
CA GLU A 8 -21.29 1.16 27.26
C GLU A 8 -20.20 0.09 27.30
N THR A 9 -20.51 -1.13 27.78
CA THR A 9 -19.51 -2.17 28.04
C THR A 9 -19.99 -3.54 27.58
N LEU A 10 -19.07 -4.32 27.02
CA LEU A 10 -19.28 -5.74 26.72
C LEU A 10 -18.70 -6.59 27.84
N TYR A 11 -19.56 -7.26 28.60
CA TYR A 11 -19.12 -8.22 29.60
C TYR A 11 -18.84 -9.57 28.95
N VAL A 12 -17.66 -10.12 29.21
CA VAL A 12 -17.26 -11.45 28.76
C VAL A 12 -16.96 -12.32 29.97
N VAL A 13 -17.69 -13.42 30.11
CA VAL A 13 -17.51 -14.39 31.18
C VAL A 13 -16.88 -15.64 30.60
N MET A 14 -15.71 -16.00 31.12
CA MET A 14 -14.98 -17.21 30.76
C MET A 14 -15.04 -18.17 31.93
N ASP A 15 -15.53 -19.37 31.67
CA ASP A 15 -15.51 -20.46 32.64
C ASP A 15 -14.31 -21.36 32.33
N PHE A 16 -13.53 -21.64 33.36
CA PHE A 16 -12.28 -22.38 33.26
C PHE A 16 -12.36 -23.59 34.18
N GLU A 17 -11.79 -24.71 33.73
CA GLU A 17 -11.68 -25.91 34.53
C GLU A 17 -10.81 -25.65 35.78
N GLY A 18 -11.21 -26.20 36.94
CA GLY A 18 -10.52 -25.92 38.22
C GLY A 18 -9.07 -26.39 38.24
N LEU A 19 -8.14 -25.64 38.83
CA LEU A 19 -6.71 -25.98 38.85
C LEU A 19 -6.46 -27.39 39.41
N ARG A 20 -5.42 -28.08 38.90
CA ARG A 20 -4.96 -29.40 39.35
C ARG A 20 -5.99 -30.51 39.14
N SER A 21 -6.63 -30.55 37.98
CA SER A 21 -7.37 -31.75 37.59
C SER A 21 -6.39 -32.91 37.35
N LEU A 22 -6.84 -34.14 37.60
CA LEU A 22 -6.03 -35.35 37.46
C LEU A 22 -5.49 -35.54 36.03
N GLU A 23 -6.14 -34.92 35.06
CA GLU A 23 -5.85 -35.06 33.63
C GLU A 23 -4.85 -34.02 33.11
N ARG A 24 -4.44 -33.05 33.93
CA ARG A 24 -3.57 -31.94 33.51
C ARG A 24 -2.15 -32.03 34.04
N THR A 25 -1.21 -31.65 33.18
CA THR A 25 0.19 -31.48 33.53
C THR A 25 0.40 -30.19 34.33
N PRO A 26 1.47 -30.10 35.15
CA PRO A 26 1.84 -28.87 35.85
C PRO A 26 2.04 -27.67 34.90
N GLN A 27 2.47 -27.93 33.66
CA GLN A 27 2.65 -26.91 32.64
C GLN A 27 1.31 -26.37 32.12
N GLU A 28 0.33 -27.22 31.90
CA GLU A 28 -1.02 -26.80 31.47
C GLU A 28 -1.72 -25.97 32.55
N ASP A 29 -1.56 -26.35 33.83
CA ASP A 29 -2.05 -25.56 34.96
C ASP A 29 -1.39 -24.18 35.05
N MET A 30 -0.09 -24.12 34.76
CA MET A 30 0.66 -22.86 34.68
C MET A 30 0.10 -21.98 33.54
N PHE A 31 -0.07 -22.53 32.33
CA PHE A 31 -0.63 -21.79 31.20
C PHE A 31 -2.04 -21.29 31.46
N LEU A 32 -2.89 -22.10 32.09
CA LEU A 32 -4.24 -21.69 32.46
C LEU A 32 -4.21 -20.52 33.44
N THR A 33 -3.34 -20.59 34.44
CA THR A 33 -3.16 -19.51 35.42
C THR A 33 -2.74 -18.20 34.74
N LEU A 34 -1.75 -18.28 33.86
CA LEU A 34 -1.22 -17.13 33.11
C LEU A 34 -2.26 -16.55 32.16
N PHE A 35 -2.97 -17.42 31.43
CA PHE A 35 -4.04 -17.00 30.54
C PHE A 35 -5.15 -16.29 31.29
N ASN A 36 -5.58 -16.83 32.44
CA ASN A 36 -6.62 -16.22 33.26
C ASN A 36 -6.22 -14.81 33.74
N ALA A 37 -4.98 -14.66 34.21
CA ALA A 37 -4.44 -13.37 34.64
C ALA A 37 -4.31 -12.36 33.47
N ALA A 38 -3.81 -12.81 32.33
CA ALA A 38 -3.63 -11.96 31.15
C ALA A 38 -4.97 -11.58 30.48
N ALA A 39 -5.96 -12.46 30.49
CA ALA A 39 -7.23 -12.27 29.79
C ALA A 39 -8.28 -11.49 30.61
N SER A 40 -8.19 -11.51 31.95
CA SER A 40 -9.29 -11.05 32.82
C SER A 40 -9.06 -9.66 33.41
N ASN A 41 -10.16 -8.96 33.70
CA ASN A 41 -10.20 -7.81 34.62
C ASN A 41 -10.42 -8.26 36.07
N LEU A 42 -11.28 -9.28 36.25
CA LEU A 42 -11.66 -9.85 37.53
C LEU A 42 -11.68 -11.37 37.40
N ILE A 43 -11.01 -12.05 38.31
CA ILE A 43 -10.99 -13.51 38.40
C ILE A 43 -11.73 -13.91 39.67
N LEU A 44 -12.75 -14.75 39.53
CA LEU A 44 -13.46 -15.35 40.64
C LEU A 44 -12.93 -16.76 40.87
N TYR A 45 -12.02 -16.91 41.83
CA TYR A 45 -11.46 -18.21 42.18
C TYR A 45 -12.29 -18.86 43.28
N LYS A 46 -13.06 -19.88 42.92
CA LYS A 46 -13.92 -20.61 43.85
C LYS A 46 -13.12 -21.64 44.67
N ASN A 47 -13.21 -21.54 45.99
CA ASN A 47 -12.68 -22.50 46.96
C ASN A 47 -13.79 -22.99 47.90
N ASN A 48 -13.74 -24.25 48.33
CA ASN A 48 -14.75 -24.86 49.20
C ASN A 48 -14.29 -24.84 50.66
N PHE A 49 -15.16 -24.37 51.56
CA PHE A 49 -14.88 -24.35 53.00
C PHE A 49 -14.59 -25.74 53.60
N ALA A 50 -15.24 -26.79 53.09
CA ALA A 50 -15.14 -28.16 53.61
C ALA A 50 -13.96 -28.98 53.07
N ILE A 51 -13.44 -28.66 51.89
CA ILE A 51 -12.42 -29.47 51.18
C ILE A 51 -11.12 -28.67 51.15
N GLY A 52 -10.37 -28.77 52.25
CA GLY A 52 -8.94 -28.50 52.31
C GLY A 52 -8.54 -27.05 52.61
N ARG A 53 -7.97 -26.85 53.81
CA ARG A 53 -7.13 -25.70 54.19
C ARG A 53 -5.80 -25.63 53.40
N ASP A 54 -5.75 -26.15 52.19
CA ASP A 54 -4.53 -26.25 51.39
C ASP A 54 -4.28 -25.00 50.54
N ILE A 55 -4.34 -23.87 51.24
CA ILE A 55 -4.07 -22.53 50.71
C ILE A 55 -2.63 -22.46 50.19
N SER A 56 -1.72 -23.19 50.84
CA SER A 56 -0.30 -23.26 50.49
C SER A 56 -0.06 -23.92 49.13
N LEU A 57 -0.73 -25.05 48.83
CA LEU A 57 -0.62 -25.65 47.50
C LEU A 57 -1.26 -24.79 46.40
N MET A 58 -2.37 -24.12 46.69
CA MET A 58 -3.00 -23.17 45.75
C MET A 58 -2.06 -21.99 45.42
N PHE A 59 -1.45 -21.38 46.44
CA PHE A 59 -0.47 -20.30 46.24
C PHE A 59 0.76 -20.77 45.48
N ARG A 60 1.22 -22.00 45.69
CA ARG A 60 2.33 -22.58 44.93
C ARG A 60 2.00 -22.70 43.43
N SER A 61 0.78 -23.11 43.08
CA SER A 61 0.35 -23.14 41.68
C SER A 61 0.37 -21.75 41.02
N PHE A 62 -0.08 -20.71 41.74
CA PHE A 62 0.02 -19.33 41.24
C PHE A 62 1.46 -18.83 41.15
N GLN A 63 2.29 -19.16 42.15
CA GLN A 63 3.69 -18.76 42.21
C GLN A 63 4.53 -19.35 41.08
N ASN A 64 4.27 -20.60 40.69
CA ASN A 64 4.94 -21.24 39.54
C ASN A 64 4.73 -20.44 38.24
N GLY A 65 3.54 -19.84 38.05
CA GLY A 65 3.27 -18.98 36.90
C GLY A 65 3.99 -17.63 36.97
N ALA A 66 4.06 -17.04 38.16
CA ALA A 66 4.69 -15.73 38.38
C ALA A 66 6.19 -15.74 38.05
N THR A 67 6.91 -16.77 38.49
CA THR A 67 8.39 -16.85 38.33
C THR A 67 8.90 -16.83 36.89
N MET A 68 8.03 -17.06 35.89
CA MET A 68 8.41 -17.06 34.48
C MET A 68 8.42 -15.66 33.85
N PHE A 69 7.83 -14.65 34.49
CA PHE A 69 7.63 -13.33 33.91
C PHE A 69 8.35 -12.21 34.68
N ASP A 70 8.78 -11.20 33.93
CA ASP A 70 9.27 -9.94 34.47
C ASP A 70 8.13 -8.90 34.40
N PRO A 71 7.41 -8.65 35.51
CA PRO A 71 6.25 -7.75 35.53
C PRO A 71 6.62 -6.29 35.23
N SER A 72 7.91 -5.94 35.30
CA SER A 72 8.38 -4.59 34.92
C SER A 72 8.29 -4.33 33.41
N LYS A 73 8.07 -5.37 32.59
CA LYS A 73 8.09 -5.30 31.12
C LYS A 73 6.74 -5.59 30.46
N GLU A 74 5.72 -5.99 31.20
CA GLU A 74 4.45 -6.46 30.61
C GLU A 74 3.21 -5.88 31.30
N LEU A 75 2.56 -4.92 30.61
CA LEU A 75 1.35 -4.22 31.08
C LEU A 75 0.08 -5.09 31.09
N MET A 76 0.18 -6.39 30.76
CA MET A 76 -0.96 -7.28 30.52
C MET A 76 -1.59 -7.84 31.81
N PHE A 77 -0.83 -7.89 32.90
CA PHE A 77 -1.27 -8.47 34.17
C PHE A 77 -1.87 -7.42 35.10
N THR A 78 -3.12 -7.04 34.84
CA THR A 78 -3.86 -6.00 35.59
C THR A 78 -5.07 -6.53 36.37
N ALA A 79 -5.29 -7.84 36.32
CA ALA A 79 -6.48 -8.48 36.87
C ALA A 79 -6.57 -8.36 38.39
N ARG A 80 -7.79 -8.24 38.92
CA ARG A 80 -8.07 -8.47 40.35
C ARG A 80 -8.37 -9.95 40.58
N LEU A 81 -7.69 -10.57 41.54
CA LEU A 81 -8.02 -11.92 42.00
C LEU A 81 -8.98 -11.82 43.20
N ALA A 82 -10.20 -12.37 43.06
CA ALA A 82 -11.15 -12.52 44.14
C ALA A 82 -11.29 -14.00 44.51
N ILE A 83 -10.83 -14.37 45.70
CA ILE A 83 -10.94 -15.72 46.24
C ILE A 83 -12.29 -15.85 46.95
N ILE A 84 -13.18 -16.64 46.36
CA ILE A 84 -14.53 -16.90 46.87
C ILE A 84 -14.51 -18.18 47.71
N ILE A 85 -14.73 -18.06 49.00
CA ILE A 85 -14.79 -19.20 49.92
C ILE A 85 -16.27 -19.52 50.13
N LYS A 86 -16.73 -20.65 49.59
CA LYS A 86 -18.16 -20.99 49.60
C LYS A 86 -18.65 -21.53 50.93
N ASP A 87 -19.95 -21.31 51.16
CA ASP A 87 -20.74 -21.93 52.22
C ASP A 87 -20.21 -21.62 53.64
N VAL A 88 -19.84 -20.36 53.86
CA VAL A 88 -19.25 -19.90 55.12
C VAL A 88 -20.34 -19.49 56.11
N PRO A 89 -20.47 -20.19 57.26
CA PRO A 89 -21.42 -19.81 58.31
C PRO A 89 -21.08 -18.45 58.90
N LYS A 90 -22.09 -17.66 59.30
CA LYS A 90 -21.92 -16.30 59.84
C LYS A 90 -20.83 -16.18 60.91
N ARG A 91 -20.76 -17.15 61.83
CA ARG A 91 -19.76 -17.20 62.92
C ARG A 91 -18.30 -17.39 62.47
N ALA A 92 -18.07 -17.93 61.27
CA ALA A 92 -16.73 -18.29 60.78
C ALA A 92 -16.14 -17.26 59.80
N ARG A 93 -16.94 -16.30 59.30
CA ARG A 93 -16.55 -15.37 58.24
C ARG A 93 -15.30 -14.54 58.57
N ALA A 94 -15.28 -13.94 59.76
CA ALA A 94 -14.16 -13.09 60.19
C ALA A 94 -12.88 -13.91 60.38
N GLY A 95 -12.98 -15.10 61.00
CA GLY A 95 -11.83 -15.96 61.24
C GLY A 95 -11.18 -16.47 59.96
N ILE A 96 -11.98 -16.82 58.95
CA ILE A 96 -11.45 -17.28 57.65
C ILE A 96 -10.79 -16.13 56.88
N ALA A 97 -11.40 -14.95 56.87
CA ALA A 97 -10.80 -13.78 56.23
C ALA A 97 -9.42 -13.50 56.85
N ALA A 98 -9.33 -13.49 58.18
CA ALA A 98 -8.08 -13.30 58.90
C ALA A 98 -7.04 -14.42 58.63
N GLU A 99 -7.47 -15.69 58.51
CA GLU A 99 -6.56 -16.80 58.16
C GLU A 99 -5.92 -16.59 56.77
N PHE A 100 -6.74 -16.26 55.77
CA PHE A 100 -6.25 -16.02 54.41
C PHE A 100 -5.37 -14.77 54.34
N GLU A 101 -5.71 -13.69 55.06
CA GLU A 101 -4.87 -12.50 55.15
C GLU A 101 -3.51 -12.80 55.80
N SER A 102 -3.48 -13.62 56.86
CA SER A 102 -2.23 -14.02 57.50
C SER A 102 -1.32 -14.80 56.54
N LYS A 103 -1.87 -15.78 55.80
CA LYS A 103 -1.10 -16.58 54.83
C LYS A 103 -0.67 -15.76 53.61
N PHE A 104 -1.50 -14.81 53.20
CA PHE A 104 -1.14 -13.82 52.19
C PHE A 104 0.09 -13.02 52.62
N ASN A 105 0.08 -12.46 53.83
CA ASN A 105 1.19 -11.69 54.38
C ASN A 105 2.47 -12.53 54.51
N GLU A 106 2.34 -13.81 54.89
CA GLU A 106 3.48 -14.74 54.91
C GLU A 106 4.09 -14.93 53.52
N THR A 107 3.26 -15.11 52.49
CA THR A 107 3.71 -15.28 51.10
C THR A 107 4.41 -14.03 50.58
N VAL A 108 3.84 -12.85 50.84
CA VAL A 108 4.44 -11.57 50.47
C VAL A 108 5.78 -11.36 51.19
N ARG A 109 5.89 -11.72 52.48
CA ARG A 109 7.15 -11.65 53.22
C ARG A 109 8.22 -12.59 52.68
N LYS A 110 7.84 -13.81 52.30
CA LYS A 110 8.78 -14.85 51.86
C LYS A 110 9.30 -14.58 50.44
N GLU A 111 8.43 -14.20 49.52
CA GLU A 111 8.75 -14.07 48.10
C GLU A 111 9.02 -12.60 47.69
N ALA A 112 8.87 -11.64 48.62
CA ALA A 112 9.03 -10.20 48.41
C ALA A 112 8.28 -9.71 47.16
N ASP A 113 8.87 -8.81 46.36
CA ASP A 113 8.23 -8.26 45.14
C ASP A 113 8.03 -9.29 44.01
N ARG A 114 8.58 -10.50 44.16
CA ARG A 114 8.46 -11.59 43.17
C ARG A 114 7.28 -12.54 43.46
N ASN A 115 6.38 -12.17 44.36
CA ASN A 115 5.19 -12.95 44.64
C ASN A 115 4.13 -12.84 43.52
N PHE A 116 3.33 -13.88 43.31
CA PHE A 116 2.33 -13.88 42.25
C PHE A 116 1.28 -12.75 42.36
N ILE A 117 1.03 -12.20 43.55
CA ILE A 117 0.06 -11.13 43.72
C ILE A 117 0.59 -9.80 43.17
N SER A 118 1.83 -9.46 43.49
CA SER A 118 2.47 -8.28 42.90
C SER A 118 2.65 -8.46 41.39
N GLN A 119 3.09 -9.64 40.95
CA GLN A 119 3.45 -9.87 39.55
C GLN A 119 2.25 -10.05 38.60
N LEU A 120 1.23 -10.84 38.98
CA LEU A 120 0.11 -11.18 38.10
C LEU A 120 -1.14 -10.33 38.34
N TYR A 121 -1.27 -9.75 39.53
CA TYR A 121 -2.50 -9.09 39.98
C TYR A 121 -2.29 -7.65 40.47
N GLN A 122 -1.09 -7.07 40.35
CA GLN A 122 -0.77 -5.71 40.79
C GLN A 122 -1.16 -5.42 42.24
N GLY A 123 -1.03 -6.41 43.13
CA GLY A 123 -1.45 -6.27 44.52
C GLY A 123 -2.97 -6.34 44.75
N LYS A 124 -3.79 -6.50 43.70
CA LYS A 124 -5.26 -6.51 43.78
C LYS A 124 -5.78 -7.91 44.13
N LEU A 125 -5.69 -8.27 45.41
CA LEU A 125 -6.33 -9.48 45.97
C LEU A 125 -7.56 -9.11 46.80
N SER A 126 -8.58 -9.97 46.78
CA SER A 126 -9.75 -9.83 47.67
C SER A 126 -10.22 -11.20 48.14
N ILE A 127 -10.49 -11.34 49.44
CA ILE A 127 -10.99 -12.58 50.03
C ILE A 127 -12.46 -12.37 50.36
N MET A 128 -13.33 -13.22 49.82
CA MET A 128 -14.78 -13.09 49.96
C MET A 128 -15.36 -14.36 50.59
N PRO A 129 -15.58 -14.37 51.92
CA PRO A 129 -16.31 -15.45 52.57
C PRO A 129 -17.78 -15.36 52.15
N TRP A 130 -18.19 -16.30 51.29
CA TRP A 130 -19.52 -16.31 50.70
C TRP A 130 -20.53 -16.95 51.65
N PRO A 131 -21.67 -16.28 51.94
CA PRO A 131 -22.69 -16.83 52.82
C PRO A 131 -23.30 -18.15 52.33
N LEU A 132 -24.00 -18.85 53.22
CA LEU A 132 -24.83 -19.98 52.85
C LEU A 132 -25.96 -19.52 51.91
N PHE A 133 -26.32 -20.35 50.93
CA PHE A 133 -27.32 -20.02 49.90
C PHE A 133 -28.68 -19.60 50.46
N ASN A 134 -29.07 -20.16 51.61
CA ASN A 134 -30.35 -19.88 52.26
C ASN A 134 -30.34 -18.57 53.09
N GLU A 135 -29.21 -17.89 53.22
CA GLU A 135 -29.14 -16.60 53.93
C GLU A 135 -29.41 -15.42 52.98
N PRO A 136 -30.19 -14.40 53.39
CA PRO A 136 -30.37 -13.18 52.59
C PRO A 136 -29.05 -12.49 52.23
N SER A 137 -28.05 -12.61 53.12
CA SER A 137 -26.72 -12.06 52.91
C SER A 137 -26.02 -12.61 51.67
N PHE A 138 -26.39 -13.81 51.19
CA PHE A 138 -25.90 -14.39 49.93
C PHE A 138 -26.13 -13.44 48.74
N TYR A 139 -27.33 -12.91 48.61
CA TYR A 139 -27.71 -12.02 47.52
C TYR A 139 -27.14 -10.61 47.71
N THR A 140 -27.01 -10.16 48.96
CA THR A 140 -26.31 -8.91 49.27
C THR A 140 -24.84 -8.98 48.83
N THR A 141 -24.17 -10.14 48.99
CA THR A 141 -22.79 -10.33 48.52
C THR A 141 -22.66 -10.24 47.00
N LEU A 142 -23.65 -10.72 46.22
CA LEU A 142 -23.67 -10.52 44.77
C LEU A 142 -23.71 -9.02 44.39
N THR A 143 -24.52 -8.25 45.11
CA THR A 143 -24.64 -6.80 44.90
C THR A 143 -23.32 -6.09 45.25
N ILE A 144 -22.67 -6.49 46.33
CA ILE A 144 -21.33 -6.01 46.70
C ILE A 144 -20.32 -6.34 45.61
N LEU A 145 -20.35 -7.56 45.06
CA LEU A 145 -19.43 -7.98 44.01
C LEU A 145 -19.57 -7.10 42.76
N LYS A 146 -20.82 -6.89 42.32
CA LYS A 146 -21.13 -6.02 41.19
C LYS A 146 -20.64 -4.59 41.43
N ASN A 147 -21.11 -3.96 42.52
CA ASN A 147 -20.88 -2.53 42.76
C ASN A 147 -19.41 -2.19 43.09
N ASN A 148 -18.69 -3.09 43.79
CA ASN A 148 -17.34 -2.81 44.24
C ASN A 148 -16.24 -3.34 43.32
N TYR A 149 -16.50 -4.42 42.57
CA TYR A 149 -15.46 -5.07 41.78
C TYR A 149 -15.74 -5.15 40.29
N LEU A 150 -17.00 -5.09 39.84
CA LEU A 150 -17.35 -5.19 38.42
C LEU A 150 -17.56 -3.80 37.80
N ASP A 151 -18.48 -3.01 38.37
CA ASP A 151 -18.91 -1.72 37.80
C ASP A 151 -17.83 -0.62 37.87
N LYS A 152 -16.87 -0.76 38.79
CA LYS A 152 -15.76 0.20 38.97
C LYS A 152 -14.54 -0.10 38.08
N GLN A 153 -14.59 -1.15 37.27
CA GLN A 153 -13.47 -1.55 36.43
C GLN A 153 -13.52 -0.82 35.10
N GLU A 154 -12.37 -0.32 34.64
CA GLU A 154 -12.25 0.16 33.27
C GLU A 154 -12.09 -1.02 32.30
N PRO A 155 -12.65 -0.93 31.07
CA PRO A 155 -12.46 -1.94 30.05
C PRO A 155 -10.98 -2.16 29.72
N LYS A 156 -10.49 -3.40 29.87
CA LYS A 156 -9.06 -3.72 29.69
C LYS A 156 -8.56 -3.58 28.26
N PHE A 157 -9.35 -3.98 27.28
CA PHE A 157 -8.93 -4.08 25.87
C PHE A 157 -9.57 -3.02 24.96
N GLY A 158 -10.33 -2.09 25.54
CA GLY A 158 -11.10 -1.07 24.81
C GLY A 158 -12.19 -1.68 23.92
N LYS A 159 -11.84 -2.03 22.68
CA LYS A 159 -12.78 -2.50 21.64
C LYS A 159 -12.87 -4.03 21.60
N ALA A 160 -14.05 -4.55 21.26
CA ALA A 160 -14.30 -6.00 21.21
C ALA A 160 -13.42 -6.75 20.18
N ARG A 161 -13.12 -6.14 19.02
CA ARG A 161 -12.20 -6.74 18.03
C ARG A 161 -10.77 -6.83 18.57
N THR A 162 -10.32 -5.80 19.29
CA THR A 162 -9.02 -5.80 19.98
C THR A 162 -8.96 -6.89 21.04
N PHE A 163 -10.03 -7.10 21.81
CA PHE A 163 -10.11 -8.21 22.78
C PHE A 163 -9.87 -9.56 22.08
N LEU A 164 -10.63 -9.85 21.02
CA LEU A 164 -10.51 -11.14 20.31
C LEU A 164 -9.10 -11.36 19.73
N SER A 165 -8.52 -10.34 19.09
CA SER A 165 -7.15 -10.46 18.56
C SER A 165 -6.14 -10.67 19.68
N THR A 166 -6.28 -9.95 20.79
CA THR A 166 -5.37 -10.03 21.94
C THR A 166 -5.40 -11.43 22.56
N ILE A 167 -6.60 -11.96 22.81
CA ILE A 167 -6.77 -13.31 23.36
C ILE A 167 -6.13 -14.37 22.45
N LYS A 168 -6.34 -14.29 21.14
CA LYS A 168 -5.72 -15.23 20.18
C LYS A 168 -4.19 -15.18 20.25
N ILE A 169 -3.60 -13.99 20.37
CA ILE A 169 -2.15 -13.84 20.47
C ILE A 169 -1.63 -14.39 21.79
N ILE A 170 -2.29 -14.08 22.93
CA ILE A 170 -1.91 -14.63 24.23
C ILE A 170 -1.95 -16.17 24.19
N MET A 171 -3.01 -16.76 23.63
CA MET A 171 -3.12 -18.22 23.49
C MET A 171 -2.00 -18.79 22.63
N ALA A 172 -1.68 -18.15 21.49
CA ALA A 172 -0.61 -18.59 20.60
C ALA A 172 0.76 -18.53 21.31
N LYS A 173 1.06 -17.42 21.97
CA LYS A 173 2.32 -17.20 22.72
C LYS A 173 2.49 -18.21 23.85
N LEU A 174 1.44 -18.46 24.64
CA LEU A 174 1.47 -19.48 25.69
C LEU A 174 1.71 -20.87 25.10
N LYS A 175 1.06 -21.20 23.97
CA LYS A 175 1.22 -22.50 23.32
C LYS A 175 2.62 -22.72 22.76
N THR A 176 3.26 -21.67 22.25
CA THR A 176 4.63 -21.71 21.70
C THR A 176 5.71 -21.37 22.72
N CYS A 177 5.34 -21.13 23.99
CA CYS A 177 6.25 -20.64 25.04
C CYS A 177 7.02 -19.38 24.61
N ASP A 178 6.37 -18.45 23.89
CA ASP A 178 6.96 -17.18 23.48
C ASP A 178 6.72 -16.13 24.56
N TRP A 179 7.79 -15.76 25.25
CA TRP A 179 7.81 -14.79 26.35
C TRP A 179 8.25 -13.38 25.91
N SER A 180 8.34 -13.11 24.60
CA SER A 180 8.58 -11.75 24.11
C SER A 180 7.39 -10.84 24.41
N PRO A 181 7.58 -9.50 24.52
CA PRO A 181 6.50 -8.59 24.85
C PRO A 181 5.29 -8.72 23.91
N LEU A 182 4.08 -8.70 24.49
CA LEU A 182 2.85 -8.82 23.70
C LEU A 182 2.69 -7.69 22.67
N ASP A 183 3.04 -6.47 23.04
CA ASP A 183 2.89 -5.29 22.19
C ASP A 183 3.70 -5.42 20.90
N ASP A 184 4.93 -5.94 20.99
CA ASP A 184 5.79 -6.20 19.83
C ASP A 184 5.14 -7.22 18.86
N SER A 185 4.57 -8.30 19.41
CA SER A 185 3.84 -9.29 18.60
C SER A 185 2.60 -8.70 17.94
N MET A 186 1.85 -7.85 18.64
CA MET A 186 0.69 -7.15 18.09
C MET A 186 1.07 -6.22 16.94
N VAL A 187 2.17 -5.48 17.08
CA VAL A 187 2.70 -4.60 16.02
C VAL A 187 3.07 -5.42 14.79
N ARG A 188 3.85 -6.50 14.96
CA ARG A 188 4.26 -7.38 13.85
C ARG A 188 3.07 -7.98 13.11
N ILE A 189 2.07 -8.47 13.85
CA ILE A 189 0.85 -9.05 13.27
C ILE A 189 0.08 -7.97 12.49
N ARG A 190 -0.06 -6.77 13.04
CA ARG A 190 -0.72 -5.68 12.33
C ARG A 190 0.04 -5.28 11.06
N ALA A 191 1.35 -5.09 11.15
CA ALA A 191 2.18 -4.76 10.00
C ALA A 191 2.10 -5.85 8.92
N SER A 192 2.13 -7.13 9.32
CA SER A 192 1.98 -8.27 8.41
C SER A 192 0.61 -8.35 7.74
N ALA A 193 -0.45 -7.80 8.36
CA ALA A 193 -1.77 -7.74 7.77
C ALA A 193 -1.92 -6.57 6.78
N ILE A 194 -1.36 -5.40 7.10
CA ILE A 194 -1.47 -4.17 6.28
C ILE A 194 -0.53 -4.21 5.08
N ARG A 195 0.73 -4.60 5.30
CA ARG A 195 1.80 -4.44 4.31
C ARG A 195 1.51 -5.10 2.96
N PRO A 196 0.95 -6.33 2.89
CA PRO A 196 0.56 -6.94 1.62
C PRO A 196 -0.52 -6.16 0.86
N LEU A 197 -1.39 -5.44 1.58
CA LEU A 197 -2.52 -4.71 1.00
C LEU A 197 -2.12 -3.35 0.42
N ILE A 198 -0.95 -2.79 0.79
CA ILE A 198 -0.51 -1.45 0.39
C ILE A 198 -0.61 -1.24 -1.12
N LYS A 199 -0.11 -2.20 -1.91
CA LYS A 199 -0.15 -2.12 -3.38
C LYS A 199 -1.58 -2.03 -3.90
N GLN A 200 -2.46 -2.91 -3.42
CA GLN A 200 -3.86 -2.96 -3.79
C GLN A 200 -4.60 -1.68 -3.39
N VAL A 201 -4.36 -1.19 -2.18
CA VAL A 201 -4.96 0.03 -1.64
C VAL A 201 -4.53 1.26 -2.44
N VAL A 202 -3.27 1.37 -2.83
CA VAL A 202 -2.82 2.49 -3.68
C VAL A 202 -3.37 2.37 -5.10
N ALA A 203 -3.46 1.15 -5.64
CA ALA A 203 -3.94 0.91 -7.00
C ALA A 203 -5.45 1.13 -7.16
N SER A 204 -6.25 0.68 -6.21
CA SER A 204 -7.72 0.57 -6.33
C SER A 204 -8.51 1.23 -5.18
N GLY A 205 -7.83 1.58 -4.08
CA GLY A 205 -8.41 2.01 -2.78
C GLY A 205 -9.56 1.16 -2.30
N ALA A 206 -9.32 -0.14 -2.43
CA ALA A 206 -10.02 -1.23 -1.80
C ALA A 206 -8.97 -2.16 -1.18
N GLU A 207 -9.36 -2.92 -0.15
CA GLU A 207 -8.52 -3.98 0.42
C GLU A 207 -8.50 -5.21 -0.49
N ALA A 208 -9.60 -5.46 -1.21
CA ALA A 208 -9.72 -6.48 -2.23
C ALA A 208 -10.74 -6.07 -3.31
N MET A 209 -10.55 -6.55 -4.54
CA MET A 209 -11.48 -6.33 -5.66
C MET A 209 -12.30 -7.59 -5.96
N GLU A 210 -11.69 -8.76 -5.78
CA GLU A 210 -12.26 -10.07 -6.10
C GLU A 210 -12.34 -10.94 -4.84
N PRO A 211 -13.40 -11.75 -4.63
CA PRO A 211 -14.61 -11.89 -5.48
C PRO A 211 -15.63 -10.75 -5.30
N THR A 212 -15.43 -9.89 -4.29
CA THR A 212 -16.28 -8.73 -4.01
C THR A 212 -15.41 -7.55 -3.60
N LEU A 213 -15.82 -6.35 -3.98
CA LEU A 213 -15.15 -5.11 -3.59
C LEU A 213 -15.16 -4.94 -2.06
N GLU A 214 -14.00 -5.07 -1.43
CA GLU A 214 -13.82 -4.84 0.00
C GLU A 214 -13.31 -3.42 0.24
N ALA A 215 -14.15 -2.59 0.87
CA ALA A 215 -13.78 -1.23 1.23
C ALA A 215 -12.63 -1.21 2.26
N LEU A 216 -11.89 -0.09 2.27
CA LEU A 216 -10.88 0.20 3.30
C LEU A 216 -11.54 0.23 4.68
N LYS A 217 -11.01 -0.54 5.63
CA LYS A 217 -11.58 -0.64 6.98
C LYS A 217 -10.58 -0.28 8.05
N ASN A 218 -11.11 0.20 9.17
CA ASN A 218 -10.37 0.23 10.41
C ASN A 218 -10.38 -1.17 11.02
N LEU A 219 -9.24 -1.84 11.12
CA LEU A 219 -9.14 -3.22 11.60
C LEU A 219 -9.46 -3.38 13.09
N ASP A 220 -9.50 -2.28 13.86
CA ASP A 220 -9.84 -2.29 15.29
C ASP A 220 -11.35 -2.07 15.56
N THR A 221 -12.09 -1.40 14.66
CA THR A 221 -13.55 -1.23 14.81
C THR A 221 -14.35 -2.06 13.80
N GLY A 222 -13.79 -2.27 12.62
CA GLY A 222 -14.47 -2.80 11.44
C GLY A 222 -15.23 -1.72 10.64
N ASP A 223 -15.14 -0.46 11.05
CA ASP A 223 -15.81 0.64 10.36
C ASP A 223 -15.15 0.90 9.00
N ILE A 224 -15.95 1.32 8.04
CA ILE A 224 -15.49 1.68 6.70
C ILE A 224 -14.82 3.05 6.79
N ILE A 225 -13.63 3.17 6.20
CA ILE A 225 -12.93 4.45 6.05
C ILE A 225 -13.53 5.16 4.85
N GLU A 226 -14.51 6.01 5.16
CA GLU A 226 -15.28 6.74 4.16
C GLU A 226 -14.42 7.73 3.38
N ASP A 227 -14.82 7.91 2.13
CA ASP A 227 -14.25 8.85 1.17
C ASP A 227 -14.88 10.25 1.38
N ASN A 228 -14.76 10.77 2.61
CA ASN A 228 -15.47 11.96 3.09
C ASN A 228 -14.62 13.23 3.12
N ASP A 229 -13.37 13.17 2.69
CA ASP A 229 -12.49 14.34 2.66
C ASP A 229 -12.91 15.22 1.47
N ASN A 230 -14.00 15.98 1.67
CA ASN A 230 -14.73 16.81 0.71
C ASN A 230 -15.18 16.03 -0.53
N VAL A 231 -16.49 16.03 -0.79
CA VAL A 231 -17.00 15.76 -2.13
C VAL A 231 -16.43 16.87 -3.00
N ASP A 232 -15.24 16.63 -3.57
CA ASP A 232 -14.59 17.55 -4.48
C ASP A 232 -15.58 17.73 -5.63
N ILE A 233 -16.31 18.85 -5.61
CA ILE A 233 -17.18 19.24 -6.72
C ILE A 233 -16.22 19.54 -7.87
N LEU A 234 -16.48 18.97 -9.04
CA LEU A 234 -15.62 19.11 -10.21
C LEU A 234 -15.26 20.59 -10.48
N LYS A 235 -16.24 21.48 -10.32
CA LYS A 235 -16.08 22.93 -10.38
C LYS A 235 -15.01 23.49 -9.43
N ASN A 236 -14.99 23.07 -8.17
CA ASN A 236 -14.02 23.54 -7.17
C ASN A 236 -12.57 23.12 -7.51
N LEU A 237 -12.38 22.00 -8.20
CA LEU A 237 -11.06 21.58 -8.68
C LEU A 237 -10.58 22.41 -9.88
N LEU A 238 -11.52 22.87 -10.72
CA LEU A 238 -11.22 23.62 -11.94
C LEU A 238 -11.08 25.13 -11.71
N ASP A 239 -11.72 25.69 -10.69
CA ASP A 239 -11.77 27.14 -10.42
C ASP A 239 -10.54 27.69 -9.67
N SER A 240 -9.52 26.89 -9.36
CA SER A 240 -8.43 27.35 -8.47
C SER A 240 -7.50 28.43 -9.04
N LYS A 241 -7.49 28.76 -10.35
CA LYS A 241 -6.74 29.91 -10.93
C LYS A 241 -7.21 30.48 -12.29
N THR A 242 -8.29 30.01 -12.91
CA THR A 242 -8.67 30.45 -14.27
C THR A 242 -10.13 30.85 -14.33
N SER A 243 -10.37 32.13 -14.63
CA SER A 243 -11.66 32.78 -14.78
C SER A 243 -12.65 32.01 -15.68
N GLU A 244 -13.92 32.12 -15.27
CA GLU A 244 -15.18 31.74 -15.96
C GLU A 244 -15.43 30.23 -16.13
N SER A 245 -16.26 29.71 -15.20
CA SER A 245 -16.51 28.29 -14.95
C SER A 245 -17.45 27.63 -15.96
N MET A 246 -16.95 26.60 -16.66
CA MET A 246 -17.71 25.54 -17.34
C MET A 246 -17.53 24.23 -16.56
N GLY A 247 -17.86 24.22 -15.27
CA GLY A 247 -17.83 23.02 -14.44
C GLY A 247 -19.21 22.78 -13.86
N ASN A 248 -19.82 21.64 -14.17
CA ASN A 248 -21.07 21.23 -13.54
C ASN A 248 -20.85 20.94 -12.05
N ASP A 249 -21.90 21.08 -11.24
CA ASP A 249 -21.93 20.67 -9.81
C ASP A 249 -21.92 19.12 -9.65
N GLN A 250 -21.25 18.42 -10.57
CA GLN A 250 -21.17 16.97 -10.62
C GLN A 250 -20.23 16.47 -9.51
N LYS A 251 -20.71 15.49 -8.76
CA LYS A 251 -19.88 14.73 -7.82
C LYS A 251 -18.85 13.91 -8.59
N ILE A 252 -17.58 14.02 -8.20
CA ILE A 252 -16.51 13.17 -8.73
C ILE A 252 -16.79 11.70 -8.41
N MET A 253 -16.44 10.82 -9.34
CA MET A 253 -16.57 9.37 -9.19
C MET A 253 -15.98 8.87 -7.85
N PRO A 254 -16.54 7.80 -7.26
CA PRO A 254 -15.96 7.17 -6.08
C PRO A 254 -14.53 6.70 -6.35
N ASP A 255 -13.66 6.88 -5.37
CA ASP A 255 -12.27 6.44 -5.47
C ASP A 255 -12.17 4.90 -5.34
N SER A 256 -13.02 4.27 -4.53
CA SER A 256 -12.98 2.81 -4.31
C SER A 256 -13.40 2.03 -5.57
N GLY A 257 -12.56 1.08 -5.99
CA GLY A 257 -12.79 0.25 -7.17
C GLY A 257 -12.23 0.84 -8.47
N LEU A 258 -11.83 2.11 -8.47
CA LEU A 258 -11.22 2.75 -9.63
C LEU A 258 -9.75 2.33 -9.78
N ILE A 259 -9.42 1.52 -10.78
CA ILE A 259 -8.03 1.06 -10.97
C ILE A 259 -7.20 2.22 -11.56
N LEU A 260 -6.36 2.83 -10.73
CA LEU A 260 -5.44 3.90 -11.13
C LEU A 260 -4.01 3.38 -11.36
N LEU A 261 -3.70 2.17 -10.92
CA LEU A 261 -2.38 1.58 -11.09
C LEU A 261 -2.54 0.08 -11.39
N PRO A 262 -2.76 -0.27 -12.67
CA PRO A 262 -2.95 -1.66 -13.04
C PRO A 262 -1.64 -2.47 -12.94
N ASP A 263 -1.77 -3.79 -13.04
CA ASP A 263 -0.64 -4.68 -13.23
C ASP A 263 0.00 -4.50 -14.62
N SER A 264 1.23 -4.99 -14.76
CA SER A 264 2.19 -4.63 -15.83
C SER A 264 1.75 -4.86 -17.29
N GLU A 265 0.59 -5.46 -17.54
CA GLU A 265 0.10 -5.81 -18.87
C GLU A 265 -0.95 -4.83 -19.41
N ALA A 266 -1.42 -3.88 -18.61
CA ALA A 266 -2.46 -2.95 -19.05
C ALA A 266 -1.93 -1.87 -19.99
N VAL A 267 -2.67 -1.62 -21.08
CA VAL A 267 -2.40 -0.53 -22.02
C VAL A 267 -2.81 0.80 -21.38
N PHE A 268 -1.94 1.80 -21.46
CA PHE A 268 -2.15 3.10 -20.79
C PHE A 268 -3.41 3.82 -21.25
N SER A 269 -3.73 3.78 -22.55
CA SER A 269 -4.96 4.34 -23.13
C SER A 269 -6.23 3.80 -22.47
N ASP A 270 -6.22 2.52 -22.11
CA ASP A 270 -7.42 1.77 -21.77
C ASP A 270 -7.79 1.99 -20.31
N PHE A 271 -6.84 1.83 -19.39
CA PHE A 271 -7.12 2.02 -17.96
C PHE A 271 -7.34 3.51 -17.60
N THR A 272 -6.82 4.44 -18.40
CA THR A 272 -7.05 5.88 -18.21
C THR A 272 -8.34 6.38 -18.86
N ALA A 273 -8.92 5.61 -19.79
CA ALA A 273 -10.15 5.98 -20.50
C ALA A 273 -11.33 6.33 -19.58
N PRO A 274 -11.61 5.61 -18.48
CA PRO A 274 -12.71 5.97 -17.58
C PRO A 274 -12.59 7.39 -17.00
N LEU A 275 -11.38 7.82 -16.63
CA LEU A 275 -11.16 9.16 -16.10
C LEU A 275 -11.25 10.23 -17.20
N ARG A 276 -10.73 9.93 -18.39
CA ARG A 276 -10.85 10.81 -19.55
C ARG A 276 -12.31 11.03 -19.95
N ASN A 277 -13.06 9.95 -20.13
CA ASN A 277 -14.47 10.00 -20.53
C ASN A 277 -15.29 10.78 -19.49
N PHE A 278 -15.10 10.49 -18.19
CA PHE A 278 -15.77 11.26 -17.15
C PHE A 278 -15.44 12.76 -17.21
N PHE A 279 -14.18 13.12 -17.43
CA PHE A 279 -13.79 14.53 -17.56
C PHE A 279 -14.46 15.18 -18.78
N GLU A 280 -14.46 14.52 -19.93
CA GLU A 280 -15.04 15.04 -21.17
C GLU A 280 -16.57 15.16 -21.09
N ASP A 281 -17.24 14.21 -20.42
CA ASP A 281 -18.69 14.19 -20.25
C ASP A 281 -19.19 15.24 -19.23
N ASN A 282 -18.36 15.62 -18.26
CA ASN A 282 -18.81 16.43 -17.11
C ASN A 282 -18.14 17.81 -16.98
N ALA A 283 -16.99 18.02 -17.61
CA ALA A 283 -16.29 19.32 -17.63
C ALA A 283 -16.27 19.91 -19.05
N GLN A 284 -15.48 19.30 -19.95
CA GLN A 284 -15.30 19.83 -21.30
C GLN A 284 -14.78 18.73 -22.21
N ARG A 285 -15.53 18.44 -23.30
CA ARG A 285 -15.03 17.57 -24.36
C ARG A 285 -13.82 18.21 -25.01
N ARG A 286 -12.86 17.37 -25.38
CA ARG A 286 -11.59 17.86 -25.92
C ARG A 286 -11.75 18.71 -27.17
N PHE A 287 -12.65 18.32 -28.07
CA PHE A 287 -12.89 19.03 -29.32
C PHE A 287 -13.75 20.29 -29.18
N ASP A 288 -14.46 20.47 -28.06
CA ASP A 288 -15.20 21.70 -27.76
C ASP A 288 -14.26 22.78 -27.20
N ALA A 289 -13.02 22.42 -26.84
CA ALA A 289 -12.04 23.37 -26.37
C ALA A 289 -11.48 24.20 -27.54
N SER A 290 -11.45 25.51 -27.36
CA SER A 290 -10.82 26.44 -28.32
C SER A 290 -9.29 26.27 -28.40
N ASN A 291 -8.67 25.74 -27.35
CA ASN A 291 -7.23 25.51 -27.27
C ASN A 291 -6.94 24.20 -26.53
N ASP A 292 -6.31 23.26 -27.24
CA ASP A 292 -5.94 21.96 -26.68
C ASP A 292 -4.90 22.05 -25.55
N VAL A 293 -4.02 23.06 -25.57
CA VAL A 293 -3.06 23.30 -24.48
C VAL A 293 -3.78 23.56 -23.16
N ASP A 294 -4.87 24.33 -23.20
CA ASP A 294 -5.63 24.67 -22.00
C ASP A 294 -6.53 23.52 -21.55
N TRP A 295 -7.12 22.78 -22.50
CA TRP A 295 -7.80 21.52 -22.19
C TRP A 295 -6.87 20.52 -21.50
N TYR A 296 -5.66 20.30 -22.06
CA TYR A 296 -4.65 19.42 -21.48
C TYR A 296 -4.26 19.84 -20.06
N LYS A 297 -4.06 21.14 -19.80
CA LYS A 297 -3.77 21.65 -18.46
C LYS A 297 -4.89 21.33 -17.48
N ARG A 298 -6.15 21.52 -17.89
CA ARG A 298 -7.33 21.22 -17.06
C ARG A 298 -7.44 19.71 -16.77
N TYR A 299 -7.32 18.87 -17.79
CA TYR A 299 -7.35 17.41 -17.63
C TYR A 299 -6.17 16.90 -16.77
N SER A 300 -4.95 17.39 -17.00
CA SER A 300 -3.77 17.05 -16.20
C SER A 300 -3.95 17.45 -14.73
N ALA A 301 -4.53 18.62 -14.47
CA ALA A 301 -4.85 19.07 -13.11
C ALA A 301 -5.91 18.16 -12.45
N PHE A 302 -6.97 17.82 -13.17
CA PHE A 302 -8.00 16.90 -12.73
C PHE A 302 -7.40 15.52 -12.35
N ALA A 303 -6.64 14.89 -13.25
CA ALA A 303 -6.01 13.60 -13.00
C ALA A 303 -5.07 13.63 -11.77
N LYS A 304 -4.28 14.70 -11.62
CA LYS A 304 -3.41 14.89 -10.43
C LYS A 304 -4.21 14.98 -9.14
N GLN A 305 -5.38 15.60 -9.14
CA GLN A 305 -6.23 15.69 -7.95
C GLN A 305 -6.83 14.33 -7.57
N ILE A 306 -7.28 13.54 -8.55
CA ILE A 306 -7.76 12.17 -8.30
C ILE A 306 -6.65 11.31 -7.67
N VAL A 307 -5.44 11.37 -8.21
CA VAL A 307 -4.27 10.68 -7.65
C VAL A 307 -3.93 11.18 -6.25
N ALA A 308 -3.96 12.49 -6.01
CA ALA A 308 -3.71 13.06 -4.69
C ALA A 308 -4.74 12.59 -3.66
N ARG A 309 -6.03 12.55 -4.04
CA ARG A 309 -7.13 12.01 -3.22
C ARG A 309 -6.88 10.56 -2.83
N ARG A 310 -6.56 9.69 -3.80
CA ARG A 310 -6.17 8.28 -3.55
C ARG A 310 -5.06 8.17 -2.52
N ILE A 311 -3.97 8.92 -2.71
CA ILE A 311 -2.80 8.88 -1.82
C ILE A 311 -3.15 9.38 -0.41
N ARG A 312 -3.95 10.45 -0.29
CA ARG A 312 -4.45 10.94 1.01
C ARG A 312 -5.25 9.85 1.73
N ARG A 313 -6.17 9.20 1.02
CA ARG A 313 -7.03 8.16 1.60
C ARG A 313 -6.24 6.91 2.00
N ALA A 314 -5.28 6.47 1.18
CA ALA A 314 -4.37 5.37 1.53
C ALA A 314 -3.53 5.69 2.79
N LYS A 315 -3.04 6.93 2.93
CA LYS A 315 -2.34 7.39 4.14
C LYS A 315 -3.24 7.43 5.36
N LYS A 316 -4.49 7.88 5.21
CA LYS A 316 -5.51 7.87 6.26
C LYS A 316 -5.78 6.44 6.74
N TRP A 317 -6.02 5.51 5.81
CA TRP A 317 -6.19 4.09 6.12
C TRP A 317 -4.99 3.49 6.86
N PHE A 318 -3.77 3.78 6.41
CA PHE A 318 -2.57 3.33 7.08
C PHE A 318 -2.46 3.90 8.50
N SER A 319 -2.68 5.21 8.66
CA SER A 319 -2.62 5.90 9.94
C SER A 319 -3.66 5.38 10.92
N GLU A 320 -4.92 5.19 10.50
CA GLU A 320 -5.98 4.66 11.36
C GLU A 320 -5.67 3.25 11.85
N ASN A 321 -5.01 2.44 11.03
CA ASN A 321 -4.66 1.06 11.35
C ASN A 321 -3.34 0.89 12.11
N THR A 322 -2.55 1.97 12.25
CA THR A 322 -1.25 1.97 12.92
C THR A 322 -1.13 2.94 14.10
N SER A 323 -2.06 3.88 14.27
CA SER A 323 -1.98 5.00 15.23
C SER A 323 -1.79 4.60 16.69
N ARG A 324 -2.31 3.44 17.11
CA ARG A 324 -2.18 2.95 18.48
C ARG A 324 -0.81 2.35 18.79
N PHE A 325 0.05 2.18 17.79
CA PHE A 325 1.34 1.52 17.91
C PHE A 325 2.49 2.54 17.85
N PRO A 326 3.68 2.21 18.37
CA PRO A 326 4.85 3.08 18.26
C PRO A 326 5.23 3.34 16.80
N SER A 327 5.24 4.61 16.38
CA SER A 327 5.50 5.00 14.99
C SER A 327 6.92 4.71 14.52
N ASP A 328 7.86 4.53 15.44
CA ASP A 328 9.27 4.22 15.21
C ASP A 328 9.57 2.71 15.14
N HIS A 329 8.56 1.86 15.36
CA HIS A 329 8.73 0.42 15.23
C HIS A 329 9.13 0.02 13.80
N THR A 330 10.14 -0.84 13.67
CA THR A 330 10.79 -1.17 12.38
C THR A 330 9.80 -1.65 11.32
N ASP A 331 8.83 -2.48 11.70
CA ASP A 331 7.83 -3.02 10.77
C ASP A 331 6.80 -1.97 10.31
N ILE A 332 6.47 -1.00 11.16
CA ILE A 332 5.59 0.12 10.79
C ILE A 332 6.34 1.08 9.88
N VAL A 333 7.60 1.39 10.19
CA VAL A 333 8.45 2.24 9.34
C VAL A 333 8.67 1.61 7.96
N ALA A 334 8.88 0.29 7.91
CA ALA A 334 8.99 -0.43 6.65
C ALA A 334 7.70 -0.36 5.83
N ALA A 335 6.54 -0.56 6.47
CA ALA A 335 5.24 -0.47 5.78
C ALA A 335 4.91 0.97 5.33
N ASP A 336 5.23 1.99 6.12
CA ASP A 336 5.10 3.41 5.72
C ASP A 336 6.01 3.75 4.53
N TYR A 337 7.22 3.19 4.50
CA TYR A 337 8.12 3.33 3.36
C TYR A 337 7.55 2.71 2.09
N ASP A 338 7.01 1.49 2.17
CA ASP A 338 6.36 0.81 1.04
C ASP A 338 5.15 1.62 0.53
N LEU A 339 4.33 2.17 1.45
CA LEU A 339 3.21 3.04 1.10
C LEU A 339 3.67 4.31 0.36
N LYS A 340 4.76 4.93 0.83
CA LYS A 340 5.35 6.10 0.16
C LYS A 340 5.90 5.74 -1.21
N GLN A 341 6.51 4.56 -1.38
CA GLN A 341 7.00 4.10 -2.68
C GLN A 341 5.86 3.91 -3.67
N GLU A 342 4.82 3.16 -3.30
CA GLU A 342 3.67 2.92 -4.19
C GLU A 342 2.92 4.23 -4.49
N GLY A 343 2.77 5.12 -3.51
CA GLY A 343 2.20 6.45 -3.74
C GLY A 343 3.02 7.28 -4.74
N ASN A 344 4.36 7.22 -4.69
CA ASN A 344 5.21 7.86 -5.70
C ASN A 344 5.07 7.20 -7.08
N ARG A 345 4.99 5.86 -7.13
CA ARG A 345 4.77 5.11 -8.37
C ARG A 345 3.48 5.54 -9.06
N LEU A 346 2.39 5.68 -8.29
CA LEU A 346 1.11 6.16 -8.80
C LEU A 346 1.22 7.58 -9.38
N MET A 347 1.90 8.52 -8.69
CA MET A 347 2.12 9.87 -9.22
C MET A 347 2.96 9.89 -10.52
N GLU A 348 3.95 8.99 -10.63
CA GLU A 348 4.80 8.88 -11.81
C GLU A 348 4.04 8.32 -13.01
N VAL A 349 3.16 7.35 -12.82
CA VAL A 349 2.30 6.79 -13.88
C VAL A 349 1.32 7.84 -14.42
N TRP A 350 0.72 8.65 -13.56
CA TRP A 350 -0.21 9.70 -13.96
C TRP A 350 0.45 11.04 -14.30
N SER A 351 1.78 11.07 -14.41
CA SER A 351 2.48 12.20 -15.01
C SER A 351 2.32 12.08 -16.52
N LEU A 352 1.41 12.85 -17.12
CA LEU A 352 1.14 12.83 -18.57
C LEU A 352 2.25 13.50 -19.38
N CYS A 353 2.42 13.07 -20.64
CA CYS A 353 3.49 13.51 -21.55
C CYS A 353 3.36 14.98 -21.97
N GLY A 354 2.25 15.37 -22.61
CA GLY A 354 1.99 16.76 -23.00
C GLY A 354 2.79 17.29 -24.21
N LEU A 355 3.59 16.46 -24.87
CA LEU A 355 4.25 16.83 -26.15
C LEU A 355 3.24 16.74 -27.31
N THR A 356 3.52 17.39 -28.44
CA THR A 356 2.64 17.32 -29.62
C THR A 356 2.54 15.90 -30.17
N CYS A 357 1.33 15.47 -30.50
CA CYS A 357 1.01 14.18 -31.09
C CYS A 357 1.74 13.98 -32.44
N ALA A 358 2.03 12.73 -32.79
CA ALA A 358 2.72 12.40 -34.03
C ALA A 358 1.85 12.63 -35.27
N GLU A 359 0.53 12.43 -35.16
CA GLU A 359 -0.42 12.48 -36.29
C GLU A 359 -1.24 13.78 -36.36
N CYS A 360 -1.27 14.56 -35.28
CA CYS A 360 -2.03 15.82 -35.20
C CYS A 360 -1.38 16.79 -34.22
N ASN A 361 -1.95 17.98 -34.06
CA ASN A 361 -1.37 19.03 -33.20
C ASN A 361 -1.88 19.00 -31.75
N LEU A 362 -2.60 17.94 -31.36
CA LEU A 362 -3.09 17.75 -30.00
C LEU A 362 -1.98 17.24 -29.06
N ARG A 363 -2.12 17.52 -27.77
CA ARG A 363 -1.21 17.13 -26.69
C ARG A 363 -1.30 15.63 -26.41
N CYS A 364 -0.14 15.02 -26.24
CA CYS A 364 0.04 13.63 -25.91
C CYS A 364 -0.52 13.32 -24.52
N LEU A 365 -1.37 12.30 -24.44
CA LEU A 365 -1.98 11.83 -23.20
C LEU A 365 -1.31 10.58 -22.64
N GLU A 366 -0.28 10.05 -23.30
CA GLU A 366 0.51 8.95 -22.76
C GLU A 366 1.24 9.30 -21.46
N GLN A 367 1.72 8.26 -20.77
CA GLN A 367 2.64 8.44 -19.65
C GLN A 367 3.87 9.22 -20.11
N ARG A 368 4.29 10.22 -19.35
CA ARG A 368 5.52 10.97 -19.61
C ARG A 368 6.69 9.99 -19.78
N ASP A 369 7.48 10.22 -20.83
CA ASP A 369 8.68 9.45 -21.15
C ASP A 369 8.45 8.06 -21.74
N HIS A 370 7.25 7.82 -22.27
CA HIS A 370 6.98 6.66 -23.12
C HIS A 370 7.99 6.56 -24.28
N LEU A 371 8.27 5.33 -24.73
CA LEU A 371 9.28 5.04 -25.76
C LEU A 371 8.76 5.12 -27.20
N GLY A 372 7.44 5.08 -27.40
CA GLY A 372 6.76 5.12 -28.70
C GLY A 372 6.39 6.53 -29.19
N GLU A 373 5.59 6.59 -30.25
CA GLU A 373 5.07 7.84 -30.80
C GLU A 373 4.07 8.53 -29.85
N HIS A 374 3.97 9.86 -29.98
CA HIS A 374 3.09 10.66 -29.13
C HIS A 374 1.63 10.46 -29.55
N ALA A 375 0.83 9.86 -28.66
CA ALA A 375 -0.58 9.59 -28.89
C ALA A 375 -1.49 10.55 -28.10
N CYS A 376 -2.44 11.17 -28.78
CA CYS A 376 -3.45 12.03 -28.14
C CYS A 376 -4.72 11.25 -27.71
N PHE A 377 -4.86 9.97 -28.09
CA PHE A 377 -6.04 9.14 -27.84
C PHE A 377 -7.35 9.72 -28.41
N THR A 378 -7.26 10.38 -29.57
CA THR A 378 -8.42 10.80 -30.38
C THR A 378 -8.34 10.16 -31.76
N ASP A 379 -9.24 10.49 -32.66
CA ASP A 379 -9.17 10.07 -34.06
C ASP A 379 -8.31 10.98 -34.95
N HIS A 380 -7.59 11.95 -34.36
CA HIS A 380 -6.66 12.86 -35.03
C HIS A 380 -7.30 13.84 -36.03
N PHE A 381 -8.62 13.83 -36.22
CA PHE A 381 -9.33 14.68 -37.17
C PHE A 381 -9.92 15.93 -36.52
N CYS A 382 -9.82 17.08 -37.21
CA CYS A 382 -10.45 18.31 -36.75
C CYS A 382 -11.98 18.18 -36.79
N LYS A 383 -12.64 18.46 -35.67
CA LYS A 383 -14.11 18.37 -35.52
C LYS A 383 -14.82 19.72 -35.66
N HIS A 384 -14.09 20.78 -35.99
CA HIS A 384 -14.69 22.08 -36.26
C HIS A 384 -15.37 22.10 -37.64
N VAL A 385 -16.47 22.84 -37.74
CA VAL A 385 -17.19 23.05 -39.01
C VAL A 385 -16.41 23.96 -39.95
N CYS A 386 -16.66 23.83 -41.25
CA CYS A 386 -16.08 24.71 -42.26
C CYS A 386 -16.41 26.18 -41.97
N ALA A 387 -15.40 27.04 -42.02
CA ALA A 387 -15.56 28.48 -41.81
C ALA A 387 -16.32 29.17 -42.96
N PHE A 388 -16.28 28.60 -44.16
CA PHE A 388 -16.90 29.13 -45.38
C PHE A 388 -18.39 28.75 -45.48
N THR A 389 -19.15 29.10 -44.44
CA THR A 389 -20.55 28.71 -44.29
C THR A 389 -21.44 29.23 -45.44
N GLN A 390 -21.19 30.45 -45.92
CA GLN A 390 -21.97 31.09 -46.99
C GLN A 390 -21.85 30.39 -48.34
N ASP A 391 -20.68 29.84 -48.64
CA ASP A 391 -20.42 29.13 -49.90
C ASP A 391 -21.27 27.85 -49.97
N HIS A 392 -21.46 27.19 -48.84
CA HIS A 392 -22.28 25.99 -48.76
C HIS A 392 -23.78 26.26 -48.93
N PHE A 393 -24.29 27.35 -48.35
CA PHE A 393 -25.68 27.78 -48.54
C PHE A 393 -25.96 28.17 -49.99
N SER A 394 -25.04 28.90 -50.62
CA SER A 394 -25.19 29.39 -51.99
C SER A 394 -25.12 28.27 -53.03
N SER A 395 -24.42 27.18 -52.72
CA SER A 395 -24.24 26.02 -53.60
C SER A 395 -25.41 25.03 -53.57
N GLY A 396 -26.45 25.26 -52.75
CA GLY A 396 -27.58 24.34 -52.57
C GLY A 396 -27.21 22.99 -51.94
N LEU A 397 -26.00 22.89 -51.35
CA LEU A 397 -25.46 21.66 -50.77
C LEU A 397 -25.88 21.43 -49.31
N VAL A 398 -26.60 22.38 -48.70
CA VAL A 398 -27.14 22.27 -47.34
C VAL A 398 -28.55 22.84 -47.33
N ASP A 399 -29.53 21.99 -47.06
CA ASP A 399 -30.89 22.39 -46.67
C ASP A 399 -30.92 22.67 -45.16
N PHE A 400 -31.88 23.48 -44.70
CA PHE A 400 -32.02 24.03 -43.34
C PHE A 400 -32.03 23.01 -42.18
N SER A 401 -31.89 21.71 -42.47
CA SER A 401 -31.89 20.61 -41.51
C SER A 401 -30.64 19.70 -41.55
N GLN A 402 -29.54 20.05 -42.24
CA GLN A 402 -28.30 19.25 -42.20
C GLN A 402 -27.02 20.04 -41.90
N ASN A 403 -26.09 19.37 -41.22
CA ASN A 403 -24.87 19.92 -40.63
C ASN A 403 -23.88 20.39 -41.71
N LEU A 404 -23.29 21.57 -41.49
CA LEU A 404 -22.14 22.05 -42.26
C LEU A 404 -21.02 21.00 -42.29
N PRO A 405 -20.29 20.87 -43.42
CA PRO A 405 -19.20 19.89 -43.51
C PRO A 405 -18.10 20.20 -42.50
N LEU A 406 -17.50 19.14 -41.95
CA LEU A 406 -16.39 19.23 -41.01
C LEU A 406 -15.08 19.56 -41.74
N CYS A 407 -14.14 20.11 -40.99
CA CYS A 407 -12.80 20.38 -41.46
C CYS A 407 -12.07 19.08 -41.82
N SER A 408 -11.32 19.08 -42.93
CA SER A 408 -10.55 17.93 -43.40
C SER A 408 -9.11 17.87 -42.88
N MET A 409 -8.71 18.79 -42.00
CA MET A 409 -7.34 18.94 -41.51
C MET A 409 -7.11 18.18 -40.20
N PRO A 410 -5.83 17.89 -39.84
CA PRO A 410 -5.50 17.28 -38.55
C PRO A 410 -5.98 18.14 -37.37
N ALA A 411 -6.43 17.50 -36.29
CA ALA A 411 -6.91 18.19 -35.10
C ALA A 411 -5.86 19.15 -34.50
N GLY A 412 -6.31 20.31 -34.03
CA GLY A 412 -5.46 21.35 -33.45
C GLY A 412 -4.62 22.13 -34.46
N HIS A 413 -4.88 22.02 -35.76
CA HIS A 413 -4.20 22.81 -36.78
C HIS A 413 -4.46 24.32 -36.60
N ASN A 414 -3.51 25.14 -37.05
CA ASN A 414 -3.65 26.60 -37.07
C ASN A 414 -4.53 27.07 -38.24
N GLY A 415 -5.02 28.31 -38.15
CA GLY A 415 -5.71 28.98 -39.25
C GLY A 415 -7.14 28.50 -39.49
N THR A 416 -7.68 28.86 -40.65
CA THR A 416 -9.09 28.70 -40.99
C THR A 416 -9.47 27.22 -41.17
N HIS A 417 -10.63 26.81 -40.65
CA HIS A 417 -11.18 25.47 -40.84
C HIS A 417 -11.82 25.34 -42.22
N VAL A 418 -11.29 24.44 -43.05
CA VAL A 418 -11.73 24.25 -44.44
C VAL A 418 -12.18 22.81 -44.65
N CYS A 419 -13.28 22.61 -45.39
CA CYS A 419 -13.74 21.29 -45.79
C CYS A 419 -13.19 20.89 -47.17
N LYS A 420 -13.33 19.61 -47.53
CA LYS A 420 -12.95 19.09 -48.85
C LYS A 420 -14.11 19.09 -49.87
N THR A 421 -15.31 19.47 -49.45
CA THR A 421 -16.53 19.39 -50.28
C THR A 421 -16.56 20.45 -51.38
N LEU A 422 -15.99 21.62 -51.12
CA LEU A 422 -15.85 22.73 -52.07
C LEU A 422 -14.41 23.23 -52.07
N GLU A 423 -13.99 23.81 -53.18
CA GLU A 423 -12.67 24.43 -53.34
C GLU A 423 -12.69 25.86 -52.79
N HIS A 424 -12.55 26.00 -51.47
CA HIS A 424 -12.50 27.32 -50.82
C HIS A 424 -11.13 28.00 -50.90
N VAL A 425 -10.08 27.21 -51.13
CA VAL A 425 -8.68 27.65 -51.10
C VAL A 425 -7.93 27.07 -52.29
N CYS A 426 -6.81 27.70 -52.65
CA CYS A 426 -5.96 27.32 -53.78
C CYS A 426 -5.57 25.83 -53.79
N GLY A 427 -5.26 25.23 -52.63
CA GLY A 427 -5.01 23.78 -52.54
C GLY A 427 -3.66 23.30 -53.07
N GLU A 428 -2.92 24.14 -53.82
CA GLU A 428 -1.57 23.85 -54.30
C GLU A 428 -0.57 23.60 -53.19
N ARG A 429 0.54 22.90 -53.49
CA ARG A 429 1.52 22.49 -52.48
C ARG A 429 2.20 23.70 -51.83
N CYS A 430 2.22 23.75 -50.50
CA CYS A 430 2.91 24.79 -49.75
C CYS A 430 4.42 24.79 -50.06
N PHE A 431 5.02 25.97 -50.21
CA PHE A 431 6.46 26.14 -50.41
C PHE A 431 7.31 25.47 -49.31
N LEU A 432 6.78 25.41 -48.08
CA LEU A 432 7.42 24.81 -46.91
C LEU A 432 6.85 23.42 -46.56
N TYR A 433 6.39 22.63 -47.55
CA TYR A 433 5.69 21.36 -47.29
C TYR A 433 6.50 20.35 -46.44
N GLU A 434 7.84 20.34 -46.54
CA GLU A 434 8.71 19.40 -45.80
C GLU A 434 8.98 19.84 -44.36
N LYS A 435 8.62 21.08 -44.02
CA LYS A 435 8.87 21.61 -42.68
C LYS A 435 7.80 21.13 -41.72
N ARG A 436 8.21 20.90 -40.48
CA ARG A 436 7.31 20.46 -39.41
C ARG A 436 6.27 21.54 -39.14
N ASN A 437 5.04 21.13 -38.82
CA ASN A 437 3.86 21.99 -38.66
C ASN A 437 3.34 22.63 -39.96
N CYS A 438 3.80 22.17 -41.13
CA CYS A 438 3.18 22.53 -42.40
C CYS A 438 1.85 21.80 -42.58
N GLN A 439 0.88 22.48 -43.17
CA GLN A 439 -0.45 21.93 -43.52
C GLN A 439 -0.50 21.35 -44.94
N SER A 440 0.66 21.19 -45.59
CA SER A 440 0.86 20.62 -46.92
C SER A 440 0.29 21.42 -48.10
N THR A 441 -0.89 22.04 -47.97
CA THR A 441 -1.58 22.76 -49.05
C THR A 441 -1.70 24.26 -48.76
N CYS A 442 -1.88 25.04 -49.83
CA CYS A 442 -2.00 26.48 -49.78
C CYS A 442 -3.37 26.92 -49.27
N ASN A 443 -3.39 27.87 -48.34
CA ASN A 443 -4.60 28.43 -47.74
C ASN A 443 -4.98 29.81 -48.33
N LYS A 444 -4.35 30.21 -49.44
CA LYS A 444 -4.70 31.45 -50.15
C LYS A 444 -5.97 31.27 -50.97
N GLN A 445 -6.54 32.38 -51.45
CA GLN A 445 -7.71 32.36 -52.33
C GLN A 445 -7.45 31.51 -53.58
N PRO A 446 -8.48 30.83 -54.12
CA PRO A 446 -8.39 30.17 -55.41
C PRO A 446 -7.85 31.12 -56.48
N ASP A 447 -7.05 30.60 -57.41
CA ASP A 447 -6.48 31.33 -58.56
C ASP A 447 -5.65 32.59 -58.21
N HIS A 448 -5.03 32.63 -57.03
CA HIS A 448 -4.11 33.72 -56.68
C HIS A 448 -2.90 33.74 -57.63
N THR A 449 -2.42 34.93 -57.99
CA THR A 449 -1.27 35.11 -58.91
C THR A 449 0.09 35.06 -58.24
N ASP A 450 0.17 34.88 -56.91
CA ASP A 450 1.45 34.82 -56.20
C ASP A 450 2.27 33.58 -56.58
N GLU A 451 3.58 33.76 -56.81
CA GLU A 451 4.52 32.65 -57.10
C GLU A 451 4.74 31.70 -55.90
N ILE A 452 4.50 32.19 -54.67
CA ILE A 452 4.75 31.44 -53.44
C ILE A 452 3.42 31.00 -52.81
N HIS A 453 3.22 29.69 -52.75
CA HIS A 453 2.10 29.07 -52.05
C HIS A 453 2.41 28.94 -50.55
N SER A 454 1.55 29.50 -49.70
CA SER A 454 1.71 29.46 -48.23
C SER A 454 0.49 28.81 -47.58
N CYS A 455 0.75 27.92 -46.61
CA CYS A 455 -0.32 27.29 -45.83
C CYS A 455 -0.76 28.18 -44.65
N ALA A 456 -1.80 27.77 -43.91
CA ALA A 456 -2.32 28.55 -42.77
C ALA A 456 -1.47 28.46 -41.50
N SER A 457 -0.37 27.71 -41.53
CA SER A 457 0.55 27.59 -40.40
C SER A 457 1.32 28.89 -40.18
N SER A 458 1.23 29.43 -38.97
CA SER A 458 1.91 30.66 -38.57
C SER A 458 3.42 30.49 -38.38
N VAL A 459 3.88 29.26 -38.07
CA VAL A 459 5.29 28.95 -37.83
C VAL A 459 5.58 27.55 -38.37
N HIS A 460 6.58 27.48 -39.25
CA HIS A 460 7.17 26.23 -39.70
C HIS A 460 8.43 25.96 -38.88
N TYR A 461 8.54 24.77 -38.31
CA TYR A 461 9.66 24.43 -37.43
C TYR A 461 10.80 23.78 -38.22
N CYS A 462 12.01 23.97 -37.71
CA CYS A 462 13.24 23.37 -38.22
C CYS A 462 13.11 21.86 -38.45
N GLY A 463 12.55 21.11 -37.49
CA GLY A 463 12.27 19.69 -37.64
C GLY A 463 13.48 18.76 -37.47
N GLU A 464 14.70 19.30 -37.40
CA GLU A 464 15.91 18.51 -37.13
C GLU A 464 15.88 17.83 -35.74
N PRO A 465 16.58 16.70 -35.53
CA PRO A 465 16.62 16.04 -34.22
C PRO A 465 17.13 16.97 -33.11
N CYS A 466 16.57 16.85 -31.90
CA CYS A 466 17.02 17.59 -30.72
C CYS A 466 18.54 17.44 -30.50
N SER A 467 19.23 18.50 -30.07
CA SER A 467 20.68 18.42 -29.81
C SER A 467 21.05 17.52 -28.62
N LEU A 468 20.09 17.17 -27.75
CA LEU A 468 20.33 16.24 -26.64
C LEU A 468 20.41 14.79 -27.14
N ARG A 469 21.56 14.42 -27.71
CA ARG A 469 21.81 13.09 -28.28
C ARG A 469 23.11 12.51 -27.78
N ASP A 470 23.12 11.19 -27.71
CA ASP A 470 24.25 10.36 -27.36
C ASP A 470 24.95 10.85 -26.09
N VAL A 471 24.18 11.09 -25.03
CA VAL A 471 24.69 11.46 -23.70
C VAL A 471 24.73 10.26 -22.76
N GLU A 472 25.62 10.29 -21.77
CA GLU A 472 25.74 9.19 -20.80
C GLU A 472 24.57 9.18 -19.82
N ASP A 473 23.94 8.02 -19.65
CA ASP A 473 22.95 7.79 -18.60
C ASP A 473 23.56 6.89 -17.52
N SER A 474 23.73 7.45 -16.32
CA SER A 474 24.26 6.73 -15.14
C SER A 474 23.51 5.44 -14.77
N LYS A 475 22.29 5.23 -15.29
CA LYS A 475 21.44 4.06 -15.00
C LYS A 475 21.23 3.12 -16.18
N SER A 476 21.77 3.44 -17.35
CA SER A 476 21.64 2.63 -18.56
C SER A 476 23.01 2.30 -19.11
N ALA A 477 23.18 1.07 -19.61
CA ALA A 477 24.38 0.72 -20.39
C ALA A 477 24.40 1.41 -21.76
N PHE A 478 23.26 1.95 -22.20
CA PHE A 478 23.09 2.63 -23.48
C PHE A 478 23.12 4.14 -23.31
N ARG A 479 23.70 4.83 -24.29
CA ARG A 479 23.65 6.30 -24.38
C ARG A 479 22.21 6.75 -24.61
N PHE A 480 21.83 7.84 -23.96
CA PHE A 480 20.51 8.43 -24.08
C PHE A 480 20.50 9.42 -25.25
N SER A 481 19.43 9.35 -26.06
CA SER A 481 19.14 10.31 -27.10
C SER A 481 17.69 10.74 -27.02
N CYS A 482 17.47 12.06 -26.96
CA CYS A 482 16.13 12.65 -27.05
C CYS A 482 15.57 12.36 -28.44
N LYS A 483 14.39 11.74 -28.50
CA LYS A 483 13.72 11.36 -29.76
C LYS A 483 12.90 12.50 -30.38
N ASN A 484 12.79 13.64 -29.69
CA ASN A 484 12.00 14.77 -30.17
C ASN A 484 12.77 15.58 -31.23
N THR A 485 12.03 16.36 -32.01
CA THR A 485 12.56 17.24 -33.05
C THR A 485 12.49 18.71 -32.66
N CYS A 486 13.28 19.52 -33.35
CA CYS A 486 13.45 20.94 -33.12
C CYS A 486 12.16 21.71 -33.37
N ILE A 487 11.86 22.66 -32.48
CA ILE A 487 10.69 23.56 -32.53
C ILE A 487 11.08 25.02 -32.76
N VAL A 488 12.35 25.28 -33.07
CA VAL A 488 12.78 26.63 -33.45
C VAL A 488 12.27 26.92 -34.87
N PRO A 489 11.74 28.13 -35.15
CA PRO A 489 11.30 28.51 -36.50
C PRO A 489 12.38 28.24 -37.55
N CYS A 490 12.00 27.70 -38.71
CA CYS A 490 12.98 27.32 -39.74
C CYS A 490 13.72 28.51 -40.38
N GLU A 491 13.16 29.72 -40.23
CA GLU A 491 13.76 30.97 -40.68
C GLU A 491 14.90 31.44 -39.75
N GLU A 492 14.91 30.98 -38.50
CA GLU A 492 15.93 31.33 -37.51
C GLU A 492 17.12 30.36 -37.61
N SER A 493 18.30 30.88 -37.91
CA SER A 493 19.54 30.10 -37.84
C SER A 493 19.89 29.76 -36.39
N HIS A 494 20.14 28.49 -36.09
CA HIS A 494 20.52 28.01 -34.76
C HIS A 494 21.41 26.76 -34.85
N GLU A 495 22.38 26.67 -33.93
CA GLU A 495 23.26 25.50 -33.81
C GLU A 495 22.74 24.47 -32.80
N ILE A 496 21.97 24.92 -31.79
CA ILE A 496 21.37 24.06 -30.77
C ILE A 496 19.88 23.88 -31.07
N HIS A 497 19.51 22.66 -31.46
CA HIS A 497 18.15 22.25 -31.77
C HIS A 497 17.36 21.97 -30.50
N LYS A 498 16.44 22.89 -30.16
CA LYS A 498 15.58 22.82 -28.96
C LYS A 498 14.27 22.12 -29.27
N CYS A 499 13.90 21.12 -28.47
CA CYS A 499 12.62 20.41 -28.58
C CYS A 499 11.59 20.91 -27.56
N GLU A 500 10.34 20.48 -27.67
CA GLU A 500 9.24 20.90 -26.78
C GLU A 500 9.43 20.50 -25.30
N ASN A 501 10.34 19.56 -25.00
CA ASN A 501 10.63 19.12 -23.64
C ASN A 501 11.77 19.94 -23.00
N ASP A 502 11.81 21.26 -23.21
CA ASP A 502 12.94 22.13 -22.84
C ASP A 502 13.08 22.42 -21.33
N ASN A 503 12.01 22.18 -20.56
CA ASN A 503 11.91 22.59 -19.15
C ASN A 503 12.33 21.53 -18.11
N ALA A 504 12.87 20.38 -18.55
CA ALA A 504 13.32 19.35 -17.62
C ALA A 504 14.41 18.45 -18.22
N CYS A 505 15.40 18.13 -17.40
CA CYS A 505 16.41 17.13 -17.74
C CYS A 505 15.75 15.73 -17.79
N PRO A 506 15.84 15.00 -18.93
CA PRO A 506 15.15 13.72 -19.08
C PRO A 506 15.88 12.56 -18.37
N LEU A 507 17.14 12.77 -17.96
CA LEU A 507 17.99 11.75 -17.34
C LEU A 507 17.59 11.44 -15.89
N ARG A 508 17.87 10.20 -15.48
CA ARG A 508 17.54 9.70 -14.15
C ARG A 508 18.58 10.12 -13.11
N CYS A 509 18.14 10.15 -11.86
CA CYS A 509 19.02 10.42 -10.72
C CYS A 509 20.11 9.36 -10.63
N CYS A 510 21.37 9.78 -10.55
CA CYS A 510 22.55 8.91 -10.50
C CYS A 510 22.72 8.19 -9.15
N LEU A 511 21.89 8.48 -8.15
CA LEU A 511 21.97 7.81 -6.87
C LEU A 511 21.44 6.36 -6.92
N PRO A 512 22.14 5.41 -6.28
CA PRO A 512 21.65 4.04 -6.12
C PRO A 512 20.25 4.04 -5.49
N GLN A 513 19.34 3.23 -6.03
CA GLN A 513 17.94 3.11 -5.60
C GLN A 513 17.03 4.33 -5.82
N CYS A 514 17.52 5.44 -6.39
CA CYS A 514 16.67 6.61 -6.68
C CYS A 514 16.16 6.61 -8.12
N ASN A 515 14.95 6.14 -8.39
CA ASN A 515 14.41 6.09 -9.77
C ASN A 515 13.80 7.40 -10.27
N LYS A 516 13.91 8.48 -9.49
CA LYS A 516 13.43 9.81 -9.86
C LYS A 516 14.31 10.45 -10.94
N ARG A 517 13.76 11.48 -11.62
CA ARG A 517 14.50 12.32 -12.58
C ARG A 517 15.48 13.26 -11.91
N CYS A 518 16.45 13.71 -12.70
CA CYS A 518 17.25 14.89 -12.38
C CYS A 518 16.31 16.07 -12.07
N GLY A 519 16.62 16.82 -11.01
CA GLY A 519 15.83 17.99 -10.63
C GLY A 519 16.18 19.26 -11.41
N SER A 520 17.08 19.18 -12.38
CA SER A 520 17.39 20.32 -13.24
C SER A 520 16.22 20.65 -14.16
N SER A 521 15.86 21.93 -14.20
CA SER A 521 14.86 22.48 -15.13
C SER A 521 15.43 22.74 -16.53
N ASN A 522 16.68 22.38 -16.78
CA ASN A 522 17.32 22.52 -18.08
C ASN A 522 17.35 21.16 -18.80
N HIS A 523 16.68 21.06 -19.94
CA HIS A 523 16.73 19.87 -20.79
C HIS A 523 18.15 19.49 -21.21
N PHE A 524 18.95 20.49 -21.56
CA PHE A 524 20.32 20.34 -22.03
C PHE A 524 21.35 20.23 -20.90
N HIS A 525 20.90 20.02 -19.65
CA HIS A 525 21.78 19.91 -18.48
C HIS A 525 22.96 18.94 -18.67
N ALA A 526 22.77 17.83 -19.38
CA ALA A 526 23.82 16.84 -19.64
C ALA A 526 24.91 17.32 -20.63
N ILE A 527 24.56 18.28 -21.49
CA ILE A 527 25.46 18.88 -22.48
C ILE A 527 26.13 20.11 -21.89
N ASP A 528 25.34 21.02 -21.32
CA ASP A 528 25.81 22.31 -20.81
C ASP A 528 26.79 22.15 -19.64
N ASN A 529 26.62 21.08 -18.84
CA ASN A 529 27.48 20.78 -17.70
C ASN A 529 27.95 19.32 -17.76
N ALA A 530 28.64 18.96 -18.84
CA ALA A 530 29.24 17.63 -19.00
C ALA A 530 30.14 17.30 -17.79
N GLY A 531 29.67 16.39 -16.93
CA GLY A 531 30.34 15.97 -15.69
C GLY A 531 29.63 16.35 -14.39
N ASP A 532 28.56 17.15 -14.43
CA ASP A 532 27.72 17.38 -13.26
C ASP A 532 26.80 16.19 -12.97
N TYR A 533 26.53 15.96 -11.68
CA TYR A 533 25.71 14.83 -11.25
C TYR A 533 24.23 15.09 -11.48
N HIS A 534 23.55 14.16 -12.15
CA HIS A 534 22.10 14.16 -12.27
C HIS A 534 21.46 13.75 -10.95
N ILE A 535 21.02 14.71 -10.12
CA ILE A 535 20.44 14.44 -8.78
C ILE A 535 19.00 14.97 -8.71
N SER A 536 18.09 14.19 -8.09
CA SER A 536 16.71 14.62 -7.82
C SER A 536 16.61 15.53 -6.57
N ILE A 537 15.77 16.57 -6.59
CA ILE A 537 15.59 17.53 -5.46
C ILE A 537 14.66 16.98 -4.35
N SER A 538 14.87 15.74 -3.91
CA SER A 538 14.15 15.22 -2.74
C SER A 538 14.91 15.54 -1.46
N THR A 539 14.24 16.03 -0.42
CA THR A 539 14.83 16.39 0.89
C THR A 539 15.60 15.23 1.55
N ASN A 540 15.20 13.99 1.29
CA ASN A 540 15.91 12.78 1.77
C ASN A 540 17.16 12.44 0.95
N VAL A 541 17.19 12.82 -0.33
CA VAL A 541 18.30 12.56 -1.25
C VAL A 541 19.50 13.47 -0.93
N LEU A 542 19.25 14.73 -0.60
CA LEU A 542 20.31 15.67 -0.18
C LEU A 542 20.97 15.24 1.14
N ARG A 543 20.22 14.68 2.11
CA ARG A 543 20.78 14.12 3.35
C ARG A 543 21.75 12.96 3.08
N ASN A 544 21.43 12.08 2.13
CA ASN A 544 22.32 10.98 1.74
C ASN A 544 23.51 11.44 0.89
N ALA A 545 23.33 12.46 0.05
CA ALA A 545 24.39 13.08 -0.74
C ALA A 545 25.42 13.82 0.15
N SER A 546 24.96 14.56 1.17
CA SER A 546 25.84 15.20 2.16
C SER A 546 26.58 14.20 3.05
N ARG A 547 25.95 13.07 3.43
CA ARG A 547 26.62 11.99 4.18
C ARG A 547 27.67 11.23 3.36
N ARG A 548 27.59 11.26 2.03
CA ARG A 548 28.52 10.57 1.10
C ARG A 548 29.48 11.51 0.36
N GLY A 549 29.54 12.80 0.72
CA GLY A 549 30.54 13.74 0.19
C GLY A 549 30.25 14.34 -1.19
N PHE A 550 29.02 14.28 -1.70
CA PHE A 550 28.66 14.72 -3.07
C PHE A 550 28.37 16.23 -3.22
N ALA A 551 28.64 17.07 -2.21
CA ALA A 551 28.41 18.52 -2.31
C ALA A 551 29.66 19.27 -2.78
N LYS A 552 29.61 19.92 -3.96
CA LYS A 552 30.65 20.86 -4.43
C LYS A 552 30.73 22.06 -3.46
N ARG A 553 31.92 22.30 -2.89
CA ARG A 553 32.28 23.59 -2.28
C ARG A 553 32.19 24.67 -3.36
N LYS A 554 31.42 25.74 -3.11
CA LYS A 554 31.60 27.01 -3.81
C LYS A 554 33.02 27.52 -3.49
N THR A 555 33.92 27.52 -4.47
CA THR A 555 35.25 28.15 -4.31
C THR A 555 35.25 29.50 -5.02
N ASN A 556 35.32 30.57 -4.22
CA ASN A 556 35.85 31.84 -4.66
C ASN A 556 37.34 31.69 -5.02
N HIS A 557 37.79 32.54 -5.94
CA HIS A 557 39.09 32.59 -6.59
C HIS A 557 40.33 32.33 -5.71
N GLY A 558 41.34 31.73 -6.37
CA GLY A 558 42.76 31.99 -6.07
C GLY A 558 43.56 30.78 -5.63
N SER A 559 44.06 29.97 -6.57
CA SER A 559 45.47 29.54 -6.67
C SER A 559 45.65 28.29 -7.52
N ASN A 560 46.69 28.34 -8.37
CA ASN A 560 47.15 27.29 -9.27
C ASN A 560 47.50 25.99 -8.53
N ARG A 561 46.73 24.92 -8.74
CA ARG A 561 47.23 23.53 -8.77
C ARG A 561 46.41 22.70 -9.76
N LYS A 562 47.09 22.00 -10.68
CA LYS A 562 46.51 21.03 -11.62
C LYS A 562 45.87 19.85 -10.85
N PRO A 563 44.71 19.32 -11.26
CA PRO A 563 44.16 18.10 -10.68
C PRO A 563 44.81 16.86 -11.29
N ILE A 564 45.10 15.88 -10.41
CA ILE A 564 45.57 14.52 -10.74
C ILE A 564 44.31 13.65 -10.98
N PRO A 565 44.27 12.74 -11.97
CA PRO A 565 43.10 11.92 -12.22
C PRO A 565 42.98 10.81 -11.16
N MET A 566 41.92 10.84 -10.36
CA MET A 566 41.51 9.69 -9.54
C MET A 566 40.73 8.70 -10.42
N SER A 567 41.45 7.72 -10.97
CA SER A 567 40.86 6.48 -11.45
C SER A 567 41.09 5.38 -10.41
N THR A 568 40.09 4.51 -10.22
CA THR A 568 40.28 3.11 -9.79
C THR A 568 40.56 2.78 -8.30
N ALA A 569 39.96 3.46 -7.32
CA ALA A 569 40.14 3.04 -5.91
C ALA A 569 38.92 3.07 -4.96
N LEU A 570 37.69 3.31 -5.44
CA LEU A 570 36.50 3.33 -4.56
C LEU A 570 35.35 2.39 -4.97
N PHE A 571 35.66 1.31 -5.70
CA PHE A 571 34.66 0.32 -6.14
C PHE A 571 34.83 -1.08 -5.52
N LEU A 572 35.67 -1.25 -4.48
CA LEU A 572 36.05 -2.56 -3.94
C LEU A 572 35.82 -2.73 -2.43
N MET A 573 34.84 -2.04 -1.83
CA MET A 573 34.55 -2.17 -0.38
C MET A 573 33.07 -2.38 -0.03
N LEU A 574 32.25 -2.91 -0.94
CA LEU A 574 30.90 -3.39 -0.61
C LEU A 574 30.48 -4.54 -1.53
N SER A 575 31.11 -5.72 -1.41
CA SER A 575 30.58 -7.01 -1.92
C SER A 575 31.48 -8.19 -1.52
N THR A 576 31.52 -8.59 -0.24
CA THR A 576 31.89 -9.97 0.17
C THR A 576 31.43 -10.25 1.62
N CYS A 577 30.15 -10.56 1.81
CA CYS A 577 29.75 -11.46 2.90
C CYS A 577 29.60 -12.86 2.28
N LYS A 578 30.62 -13.72 2.43
CA LYS A 578 30.46 -15.17 2.22
C LYS A 578 30.03 -15.82 3.54
N PRO A 579 29.11 -16.80 3.52
CA PRO A 579 28.73 -17.58 4.69
C PRO A 579 29.80 -18.61 5.06
N ALA A 580 29.83 -18.95 6.36
CA ALA A 580 30.76 -19.87 6.99
C ALA A 580 30.77 -21.28 6.37
N GLY A 581 31.96 -21.88 6.30
CA GLY A 581 32.22 -23.17 5.69
C GLY A 581 31.82 -24.37 6.55
N VAL A 582 31.43 -25.45 5.86
CA VAL A 582 31.41 -26.82 6.38
C VAL A 582 32.69 -27.51 5.90
N PHE A 583 33.49 -27.99 6.85
CA PHE A 583 34.67 -28.83 6.60
C PHE A 583 34.27 -30.14 5.89
N ARG A 584 34.96 -30.48 4.79
CA ARG A 584 35.06 -31.86 4.30
C ARG A 584 36.53 -32.24 4.15
N VAL A 585 36.94 -33.17 5.01
CA VAL A 585 38.21 -33.90 4.93
C VAL A 585 38.06 -34.98 3.86
N ALA A 586 39.04 -35.09 2.96
CA ALA A 586 39.14 -36.15 1.96
C ALA A 586 40.12 -37.24 2.44
N TRP A 587 39.72 -38.50 2.36
CA TRP A 587 40.61 -39.66 2.29
C TRP A 587 40.10 -40.67 1.25
N ARG A 588 41.06 -41.27 0.55
CA ARG A 588 40.96 -42.09 -0.69
C ARG A 588 40.53 -43.56 -0.44
N PHE A 589 39.74 -44.11 -1.40
CA PHE A 589 39.73 -45.44 -2.08
C PHE A 589 39.96 -46.76 -1.29
N PRO A 590 39.33 -47.92 -1.68
CA PRO A 590 39.48 -48.51 -3.02
C PRO A 590 38.27 -49.21 -3.69
N ARG A 591 38.55 -49.54 -4.96
CA ARG A 591 37.84 -50.21 -6.07
C ARG A 591 36.99 -51.45 -5.76
N THR A 592 35.93 -51.62 -6.56
CA THR A 592 35.64 -52.88 -7.27
C THR A 592 35.00 -52.60 -8.66
N SER A 593 35.38 -53.45 -9.63
CA SER A 593 34.98 -53.55 -11.03
C SER A 593 33.50 -53.95 -11.21
N SER A 594 32.80 -53.68 -12.31
CA SER A 594 32.88 -54.42 -13.58
C SER A 594 31.93 -53.81 -14.65
N HIS A 595 32.35 -53.81 -15.92
CA HIS A 595 31.61 -54.04 -17.20
C HIS A 595 30.11 -53.64 -17.32
N MET A 596 29.56 -53.07 -18.41
CA MET A 596 29.93 -53.07 -19.83
C MET A 596 28.99 -52.13 -20.62
N MET A 597 29.43 -51.79 -21.85
CA MET A 597 28.69 -51.35 -23.04
C MET A 597 28.16 -49.91 -23.11
N GLY A 598 28.71 -49.20 -24.09
CA GLY A 598 28.26 -47.89 -24.53
C GLY A 598 27.25 -47.95 -25.66
N LEU A 599 26.60 -46.81 -25.86
CA LEU A 599 25.97 -46.40 -27.12
C LEU A 599 25.91 -44.87 -27.10
N THR A 600 26.66 -44.27 -28.00
CA THR A 600 26.70 -42.85 -28.31
C THR A 600 25.48 -42.49 -29.15
N PHE A 601 24.66 -41.53 -28.69
CA PHE A 601 23.72 -40.79 -29.53
C PHE A 601 23.97 -39.29 -29.38
N ILE A 602 24.10 -38.64 -30.54
CA ILE A 602 24.39 -37.23 -30.74
C ILE A 602 23.08 -36.43 -30.53
N MET A 603 23.12 -35.41 -29.68
CA MET A 603 22.04 -34.42 -29.46
C MET A 603 22.56 -33.02 -29.81
N PRO A 604 21.77 -32.16 -30.51
CA PRO A 604 22.04 -30.73 -30.59
C PRO A 604 21.52 -30.00 -29.32
N PRO A 605 22.02 -28.79 -29.00
CA PRO A 605 21.68 -28.12 -27.75
C PRO A 605 20.33 -27.41 -27.88
N ILE A 606 19.38 -27.79 -27.02
CA ILE A 606 18.15 -27.02 -26.78
C ILE A 606 18.24 -26.40 -25.39
N ILE A 607 18.11 -25.08 -25.39
CA ILE A 607 17.95 -24.19 -24.24
C ILE A 607 16.65 -24.57 -23.53
N ILE A 608 16.71 -25.00 -22.27
CA ILE A 608 15.52 -25.18 -21.42
C ILE A 608 15.54 -24.13 -20.32
N ASN A 609 14.62 -23.19 -20.48
CA ASN A 609 14.13 -22.29 -19.44
C ASN A 609 13.12 -23.06 -18.57
N SER A 610 13.09 -22.71 -17.29
CA SER A 610 12.35 -23.39 -16.22
C SER A 610 10.83 -23.26 -16.36
N CYS A 611 10.09 -24.36 -16.16
CA CYS A 611 8.71 -24.34 -15.64
C CYS A 611 8.26 -25.70 -15.10
N LEU A 612 7.59 -25.64 -13.94
CA LEU A 612 6.56 -26.54 -13.37
C LEU A 612 6.72 -28.07 -13.49
N PHE A 613 6.82 -28.73 -12.33
CA PHE A 613 6.29 -30.08 -12.13
C PHE A 613 5.20 -30.07 -11.05
N ILE A 614 3.97 -30.28 -11.51
CA ILE A 614 2.80 -30.70 -10.73
C ILE A 614 2.89 -32.23 -10.62
N LEU A 615 2.74 -32.79 -9.43
CA LEU A 615 2.60 -34.23 -9.21
C LEU A 615 1.19 -34.51 -8.67
N LEU A 616 0.33 -34.99 -9.57
CA LEU A 616 -0.93 -35.67 -9.30
C LEU A 616 -0.68 -37.18 -9.46
N ILE A 617 -1.42 -38.00 -8.68
CA ILE A 617 -2.10 -39.27 -9.03
C ILE A 617 -2.23 -40.20 -7.79
N PRO A 618 -3.33 -40.98 -7.70
CA PRO A 618 -4.09 -41.30 -6.48
C PRO A 618 -3.99 -42.78 -6.07
N ILE A 619 -4.68 -43.21 -5.00
CA ILE A 619 -5.20 -44.59 -4.85
C ILE A 619 -6.40 -44.58 -3.88
N ALA A 620 -7.46 -45.27 -4.32
CA ALA A 620 -8.66 -45.63 -3.57
C ALA A 620 -8.51 -47.03 -2.95
N PHE A 621 -9.16 -47.34 -1.82
CA PHE A 621 -9.64 -48.69 -1.43
C PHE A 621 -10.64 -48.53 -0.26
N ARG A 622 -11.94 -48.80 -0.45
CA ARG A 622 -12.69 -50.08 -0.34
C ARG A 622 -12.61 -50.75 1.05
N SER A 623 -13.80 -50.88 1.62
CA SER A 623 -14.21 -51.56 2.84
C SER A 623 -13.88 -53.06 2.90
N VAL A 624 -13.28 -53.52 4.00
CA VAL A 624 -13.39 -54.91 4.49
C VAL A 624 -13.50 -54.90 6.02
N PHE A 625 -14.54 -55.56 6.52
CA PHE A 625 -14.85 -55.83 7.92
C PHE A 625 -13.90 -56.91 8.47
N VAL A 626 -13.16 -56.64 9.55
CA VAL A 626 -12.68 -57.67 10.49
C VAL A 626 -12.70 -57.08 11.90
N ARG A 627 -13.48 -57.72 12.78
CA ARG A 627 -13.54 -57.49 14.23
C ARG A 627 -12.21 -57.90 14.87
N GLN A 628 -11.62 -57.05 15.71
CA GLN A 628 -11.03 -57.45 16.99
C GLN A 628 -10.74 -56.23 17.88
N ASN A 629 -11.11 -56.37 19.15
CA ASN A 629 -11.07 -55.38 20.23
C ASN A 629 -9.64 -54.96 20.60
N VAL A 630 -9.37 -53.65 20.76
CA VAL A 630 -8.63 -53.08 21.91
C VAL A 630 -9.06 -51.60 22.09
N ARG A 631 -9.39 -51.22 23.33
CA ARG A 631 -9.73 -49.85 23.79
C ARG A 631 -8.47 -48.97 23.86
N PHE A 632 -8.54 -47.69 23.45
CA PHE A 632 -8.13 -46.48 24.20
C PHE A 632 -8.11 -45.20 23.30
N VAL A 633 -8.92 -44.21 23.69
CA VAL A 633 -8.74 -42.73 23.72
C VAL A 633 -8.31 -41.95 22.45
N SER A 634 -9.16 -41.00 22.01
CA SER A 634 -8.86 -39.54 22.06
C SER A 634 -10.00 -38.70 21.46
N THR A 635 -10.68 -37.94 22.32
CA THR A 635 -11.85 -37.09 22.02
C THR A 635 -11.47 -35.68 21.52
N THR A 636 -10.21 -35.44 21.17
CA THR A 636 -9.69 -34.09 20.89
C THR A 636 -9.88 -33.63 19.44
N VAL A 637 -10.38 -34.49 18.54
CA VAL A 637 -10.52 -34.18 17.10
C VAL A 637 -11.91 -33.63 16.72
N ILE A 638 -12.90 -33.70 17.61
CA ILE A 638 -14.27 -33.24 17.32
C ILE A 638 -14.47 -31.73 17.58
N ALA A 639 -13.59 -31.09 18.37
CA ALA A 639 -13.73 -29.67 18.74
C ALA A 639 -13.32 -28.68 17.64
N ILE A 640 -12.47 -29.09 16.69
CA ILE A 640 -11.95 -28.18 15.64
C ILE A 640 -12.93 -28.04 14.47
N MET A 641 -13.74 -29.07 14.18
CA MET A 641 -14.77 -29.00 13.13
C MET A 641 -16.06 -28.29 13.56
N ALA A 642 -16.31 -28.15 14.88
CA ALA A 642 -17.49 -27.45 15.38
C ALA A 642 -17.38 -25.92 15.28
N ILE A 643 -16.15 -25.36 15.25
CA ILE A 643 -15.93 -23.90 15.19
C ILE A 643 -15.96 -23.37 13.75
N GLN A 644 -15.64 -24.19 12.74
CA GLN A 644 -15.75 -23.80 11.32
C GLN A 644 -17.20 -23.84 10.81
N LYS A 645 -18.09 -24.63 11.42
CA LYS A 645 -19.49 -24.74 10.98
C LYS A 645 -20.42 -23.65 11.53
N TRP A 646 -19.96 -22.87 12.52
CA TRP A 646 -20.74 -21.77 13.11
C TRP A 646 -20.58 -20.43 12.37
N SER A 647 -19.49 -20.23 11.62
CA SER A 647 -19.24 -19.00 10.86
C SER A 647 -20.03 -18.88 9.54
N ILE A 648 -20.79 -19.89 9.13
CA ILE A 648 -21.58 -19.89 7.87
C ILE A 648 -23.09 -19.66 8.13
N ARG A 649 -23.52 -19.52 9.39
CA ARG A 649 -24.95 -19.29 9.74
C ARG A 649 -25.27 -17.93 10.35
N LEU A 650 -24.35 -16.97 10.26
CA LEU A 650 -24.54 -15.58 10.70
C LEU A 650 -24.35 -14.55 9.57
N ALA A 651 -24.39 -15.03 8.32
CA ALA A 651 -24.55 -14.21 7.12
C ALA A 651 -25.85 -14.60 6.39
N MET A 652 -26.97 -14.50 7.12
CA MET A 652 -28.34 -14.36 6.65
C MET A 652 -29.09 -13.48 7.64
#